data_AF-A0A9P7EIK4-F1
#
_entry.id   AF-A0A9P7EIK4-F1
#
_cell.length_a   1.000
_cell.length_b   1.000
_cell.length_c   1.000
_cell.angle_alpha   90.00
_cell.angle_beta   90.00
_cell.angle_gamma   90.00
#
_symmetry.space_group_name_H-M   'P 1'
#
loop_
_entity.id
_entity.type
_entity.pdbx_description
1 polymer ?
#
loop_
_entity_poly.entity_id
_entity_poly.type
_entity_poly.pdbx_seq_one_letter_code
_entity_poly.pdbx_strand_id
1 'polypeptide(L)'
;MVSYSLSENAYLKIFFHAAKHPHLPVNGVLLGRQASDVVVIEDVIPLLHHWTSLSPMMEIGLDLAKGHAEAREMTLVGYYQASERLDDTALAPVGERVAQKIRDQFNDAVAFVIDGDKLGTGDPALLPYLPQPSTSFWRPCIAQSPAFTTGSNFLLAKADSPSRAIALVRDHNLHEKFGDFDDHLEDVTIDWLRNIHRDSHEHHHCLSTTMTIASAFKGTLVHCPSLGQLQVLEDHILLVDHQGFITYVGPADSEASVEFLAKIDISTTIIPSGGFLLPTFCDLHLHAPQFLFQGTGLHLPLMQWLNEYAFKSEESLDSQPELAKAVYIRLAERLRDAGTGAVLLFGTINNTANLILAEAMQTIGIRALVGKLSMDISSRPSYVEPSALSSLHSAEEFIDGCRDLVSSYEPHRRLVEPVITPRFVPTCSDELLQGLGKLARDKGVRIQSHLAEAHEEVQWVLSERHKDDIDVFDNFDLLTEKTVQAHCTFLDTDMLSRMAGSCSAVAHCPLSNSYFSEKPFPLREALDLGVPVGLGTDIAGGYSIDIMNSMRQAVAVSRIRDGTRKLSGGEQSLAIDWKDALYLATRGGATALGLSCGVFQVGAPFDAQCIELYKESNKGVGALDFFEPQSGITLGILEKWWCIGDERNRRDVWIQGQKLDVNNALERA
;
A
#
# COMPACT_ATOMS: atom_id res chain seq x y z
N MET A 1 -4.56 41.93 -21.52
CA MET A 1 -3.21 41.35 -21.31
C MET A 1 -3.27 40.77 -19.93
N VAL A 2 -3.09 39.45 -19.80
CA VAL A 2 -3.30 38.76 -18.53
C VAL A 2 -2.25 39.21 -17.52
N SER A 3 -2.69 39.43 -16.28
CA SER A 3 -1.84 39.75 -15.14
C SER A 3 -1.71 38.54 -14.22
N TYR A 4 -0.57 38.42 -13.56
CA TYR A 4 -0.20 37.32 -12.69
C TYR A 4 0.09 37.86 -11.31
N SER A 5 -0.65 37.38 -10.32
CA SER A 5 -0.45 37.73 -8.91
C SER A 5 0.09 36.51 -8.17
N LEU A 6 1.28 36.63 -7.59
CA LEU A 6 1.93 35.57 -6.83
C LEU A 6 1.74 35.81 -5.33
N SER A 7 1.17 34.83 -4.62
CA SER A 7 0.99 34.90 -3.18
C SER A 7 2.34 34.91 -2.45
N GLU A 8 2.36 35.45 -1.23
CA GLU A 8 3.56 35.39 -0.36
C GLU A 8 3.98 33.94 -0.12
N ASN A 9 3.02 33.05 0.17
CA ASN A 9 3.31 31.64 0.42
C ASN A 9 3.95 30.95 -0.80
N ALA A 10 3.39 31.16 -2.00
CA ALA A 10 3.96 30.60 -3.22
C ALA A 10 5.38 31.11 -3.48
N TYR A 11 5.63 32.42 -3.28
CA TYR A 11 6.98 32.98 -3.40
C TYR A 11 7.95 32.36 -2.40
N LEU A 12 7.55 32.24 -1.12
CA LEU A 12 8.38 31.67 -0.06
C LEU A 12 8.75 30.22 -0.35
N LYS A 13 7.80 29.39 -0.81
CA LYS A 13 8.07 27.99 -1.14
C LYS A 13 9.06 27.84 -2.30
N ILE A 14 8.91 28.64 -3.37
CA ILE A 14 9.87 28.64 -4.49
C ILE A 14 11.27 29.02 -3.98
N PHE A 15 11.35 30.06 -3.14
CA PHE A 15 12.61 30.53 -2.59
C PHE A 15 13.26 29.48 -1.66
N PHE A 16 12.49 28.84 -0.78
CA PHE A 16 13.01 27.82 0.13
C PHE A 16 13.50 26.58 -0.61
N HIS A 17 12.79 26.17 -1.67
CA HIS A 17 13.23 25.06 -2.50
C HIS A 17 14.62 25.32 -3.11
N ALA A 18 14.81 26.49 -3.72
CA ALA A 18 16.10 26.89 -4.30
C ALA A 18 17.19 27.10 -3.24
N ALA A 19 16.83 27.67 -2.08
CA ALA A 19 17.77 27.91 -0.99
C ALA A 19 18.24 26.62 -0.32
N LYS A 20 17.39 25.59 -0.26
CA LYS A 20 17.73 24.27 0.29
C LYS A 20 18.73 23.52 -0.60
N HIS A 21 18.60 23.65 -1.91
CA HIS A 21 19.46 22.98 -2.89
C HIS A 21 20.19 23.99 -3.80
N PRO A 22 21.11 24.82 -3.26
CA PRO A 22 21.74 25.93 -4.01
C PRO A 22 22.73 25.49 -5.11
N HIS A 23 23.02 24.19 -5.19
CA HIS A 23 23.96 23.59 -6.14
C HIS A 23 23.32 22.48 -6.98
N LEU A 24 21.99 22.39 -7.00
CA LEU A 24 21.25 21.42 -7.80
C LEU A 24 20.15 22.13 -8.59
N PRO A 25 19.79 21.63 -9.78
CA PRO A 25 18.59 22.09 -10.44
C PRO A 25 17.37 21.64 -9.62
N VAL A 26 16.43 22.57 -9.38
CA VAL A 26 15.16 22.25 -8.72
C VAL A 26 13.99 22.60 -9.62
N ASN A 27 12.85 21.92 -9.46
CA ASN A 27 11.63 22.30 -10.17
C ASN A 27 10.35 22.04 -9.39
N GLY A 28 9.25 22.60 -9.88
CA GLY A 28 7.92 22.34 -9.33
C GLY A 28 6.81 22.98 -10.15
N VAL A 29 5.58 22.90 -9.64
CA VAL A 29 4.38 23.42 -10.31
C VAL A 29 3.68 24.48 -9.47
N LEU A 30 3.00 25.39 -10.16
CA LEU A 30 2.25 26.50 -9.60
C LEU A 30 0.77 26.13 -9.51
N LEU A 31 0.14 26.43 -8.38
CA LEU A 31 -1.27 26.16 -8.12
C LEU A 31 -2.01 27.48 -7.99
N GLY A 32 -3.16 27.56 -8.63
CA GLY A 32 -3.90 28.80 -8.61
C GLY A 32 -5.25 28.71 -9.28
N ARG A 33 -5.82 29.89 -9.48
CA ARG A 33 -7.11 30.10 -10.13
C ARG A 33 -7.01 31.29 -11.08
N GLN A 34 -7.87 31.30 -12.08
CA GLN A 34 -8.05 32.46 -12.93
C GLN A 34 -9.36 33.16 -12.62
N ALA A 35 -9.29 34.45 -12.34
CA ALA A 35 -10.43 35.33 -12.18
C ALA A 35 -10.36 36.44 -13.23
N SER A 36 -11.14 36.32 -14.31
CA SER A 36 -11.08 37.23 -15.47
C SER A 36 -9.67 37.27 -16.10
N ASP A 37 -9.08 38.46 -16.26
CA ASP A 37 -7.74 38.66 -16.82
C ASP A 37 -6.60 38.56 -15.77
N VAL A 38 -6.87 37.94 -14.62
CA VAL A 38 -5.89 37.77 -13.54
C VAL A 38 -5.72 36.30 -13.18
N VAL A 39 -4.50 35.79 -13.32
CA VAL A 39 -4.08 34.49 -12.79
C VAL A 39 -3.52 34.71 -11.38
N VAL A 40 -4.19 34.15 -10.38
CA VAL A 40 -3.77 34.21 -8.98
C VAL A 40 -3.08 32.89 -8.65
N ILE A 41 -1.78 32.95 -8.41
CA ILE A 41 -0.95 31.83 -7.98
C ILE A 41 -0.96 31.82 -6.47
N GLU A 42 -1.75 30.91 -5.91
CA GLU A 42 -2.02 30.84 -4.47
C GLU A 42 -0.99 29.97 -3.74
N ASP A 43 -0.51 28.91 -4.39
CA ASP A 43 0.44 27.96 -3.79
C ASP A 43 1.36 27.34 -4.85
N VAL A 44 2.30 26.52 -4.38
CA VAL A 44 3.42 25.94 -5.11
C VAL A 44 3.68 24.53 -4.58
N ILE A 45 3.81 23.55 -5.47
CA ILE A 45 4.27 22.20 -5.11
C ILE A 45 5.72 22.04 -5.62
N PRO A 46 6.72 21.86 -4.73
CA PRO A 46 8.08 21.49 -5.10
C PRO A 46 8.15 20.03 -5.56
N LEU A 47 8.63 19.78 -6.78
CA LEU A 47 8.69 18.43 -7.34
C LEU A 47 10.04 17.79 -7.08
N LEU A 48 11.09 18.14 -7.84
CA LEU A 48 12.32 17.34 -7.87
C LEU A 48 13.58 18.21 -7.78
N HIS A 49 14.63 17.67 -7.17
CA HIS A 49 16.00 18.17 -7.16
C HIS A 49 17.06 17.17 -7.65
N HIS A 50 16.71 15.89 -7.82
CA HIS A 50 17.57 14.83 -8.34
C HIS A 50 17.21 14.39 -9.77
N TRP A 51 15.93 14.11 -10.04
CA TRP A 51 15.47 13.55 -11.33
C TRP A 51 14.74 14.55 -12.21
N THR A 52 15.32 15.72 -12.45
CA THR A 52 14.66 16.85 -13.15
C THR A 52 14.37 16.62 -14.66
N SER A 53 14.72 15.46 -15.21
CA SER A 53 14.35 15.01 -16.56
C SER A 53 13.05 14.20 -16.57
N LEU A 54 12.38 14.06 -17.72
CA LEU A 54 11.14 13.28 -17.89
C LEU A 54 11.32 11.80 -17.45
N SER A 55 11.19 11.54 -16.15
CA SER A 55 11.25 10.23 -15.52
C SER A 55 9.83 9.83 -15.04
N PRO A 56 9.57 8.53 -14.83
CA PRO A 56 8.33 8.08 -14.18
C PRO A 56 8.04 8.80 -12.86
N MET A 57 9.08 9.17 -12.10
CA MET A 57 8.92 9.91 -10.84
C MET A 57 8.32 11.30 -11.06
N MET A 58 8.70 11.98 -12.14
CA MET A 58 8.10 13.27 -12.49
C MET A 58 6.62 13.14 -12.83
N GLU A 59 6.21 12.05 -13.49
CA GLU A 59 4.81 11.82 -13.82
C GLU A 59 3.98 11.55 -12.56
N ILE A 60 4.50 10.72 -11.64
CA ILE A 60 3.85 10.45 -10.34
C ILE A 60 3.73 11.73 -9.51
N GLY A 61 4.83 12.50 -9.39
CA GLY A 61 4.82 13.77 -8.65
C GLY A 61 3.83 14.77 -9.24
N LEU A 62 3.74 14.87 -10.57
CA LEU A 62 2.76 15.72 -11.25
C LEU A 62 1.32 15.27 -11.00
N ASP A 63 1.04 13.97 -11.02
CA ASP A 63 -0.30 13.44 -10.77
C ASP A 63 -0.74 13.68 -9.32
N LEU A 64 0.16 13.47 -8.35
CA LEU A 64 -0.08 13.80 -6.94
C LEU A 64 -0.30 15.31 -6.72
N ALA A 65 0.51 16.16 -7.36
CA ALA A 65 0.34 17.61 -7.31
C ALA A 65 -1.00 18.05 -7.93
N LYS A 66 -1.44 17.38 -9.00
CA LYS A 66 -2.73 17.63 -9.64
C LYS A 66 -3.89 17.23 -8.72
N GLY A 67 -3.85 16.03 -8.13
CA GLY A 67 -4.84 15.60 -7.14
C GLY A 67 -4.90 16.54 -5.92
N HIS A 68 -3.75 17.06 -5.48
CA HIS A 68 -3.68 18.07 -4.43
C HIS A 68 -4.33 19.40 -4.82
N ALA A 69 -4.12 19.85 -6.06
CA ALA A 69 -4.74 21.05 -6.59
C ALA A 69 -6.27 20.91 -6.63
N GLU A 70 -6.75 19.80 -7.18
CA GLU A 70 -8.18 19.50 -7.31
C GLU A 70 -8.88 19.46 -5.95
N ALA A 71 -8.26 18.85 -4.94
CA ALA A 71 -8.78 18.78 -3.57
C ALA A 71 -8.93 20.16 -2.89
N ARG A 72 -8.29 21.21 -3.43
CA ARG A 72 -8.34 22.59 -2.92
C ARG A 72 -9.05 23.54 -3.88
N GLU A 73 -9.78 22.99 -4.86
CA GLU A 73 -10.46 23.76 -5.91
C GLU A 73 -9.50 24.68 -6.69
N MET A 74 -8.26 24.23 -6.88
CA MET A 74 -7.23 24.90 -7.67
C MET A 74 -6.88 24.07 -8.90
N THR A 75 -6.18 24.68 -9.84
CA THR A 75 -5.59 23.98 -10.99
C THR A 75 -4.10 24.28 -11.10
N LEU A 76 -3.39 23.49 -11.91
CA LEU A 76 -2.02 23.79 -12.30
C LEU A 76 -2.04 24.99 -13.26
N VAL A 77 -1.45 26.11 -12.82
CA VAL A 77 -1.42 27.37 -13.58
C VAL A 77 -0.03 27.70 -14.11
N GLY A 78 0.97 26.86 -13.83
CA GLY A 78 2.32 27.07 -14.34
C GLY A 78 3.38 26.15 -13.75
N TYR A 79 4.63 26.46 -14.09
CA TYR A 79 5.83 25.71 -13.73
C TYR A 79 6.90 26.64 -13.16
N TYR A 80 7.80 26.12 -12.33
CA TYR A 80 9.02 26.85 -11.98
C TYR A 80 10.26 25.95 -11.97
N GLN A 81 11.43 26.55 -12.18
CA GLN A 81 12.71 25.87 -12.05
C GLN A 81 13.83 26.81 -11.57
N ALA A 82 14.83 26.23 -10.92
CA ALA A 82 16.16 26.83 -10.74
C ALA A 82 17.19 25.96 -11.46
N SER A 83 18.23 26.60 -11.98
CA SER A 83 19.37 25.93 -12.60
C SER A 83 20.44 25.62 -11.55
N GLU A 84 21.29 24.63 -11.84
CA GLU A 84 22.45 24.29 -11.00
C GLU A 84 23.42 25.49 -10.84
N ARG A 85 23.50 26.31 -11.90
CA ARG A 85 24.31 27.52 -11.93
C ARG A 85 23.45 28.75 -11.67
N LEU A 86 23.89 29.59 -10.72
CA LEU A 86 23.19 30.81 -10.32
C LEU A 86 23.04 31.82 -11.47
N ASP A 87 23.98 31.84 -12.42
CA ASP A 87 23.98 32.72 -13.59
C ASP A 87 23.12 32.21 -14.76
N ASP A 88 22.60 30.98 -14.67
CA ASP A 88 21.81 30.37 -15.75
C ASP A 88 20.31 30.60 -15.57
N THR A 89 19.82 31.63 -16.26
CA THR A 89 18.42 32.02 -16.26
C THR A 89 17.60 31.44 -17.43
N ALA A 90 18.09 30.40 -18.11
CA ALA A 90 17.38 29.77 -19.21
C ALA A 90 16.30 28.80 -18.72
N LEU A 91 15.14 28.77 -19.40
CA LEU A 91 14.14 27.71 -19.20
C LEU A 91 14.62 26.45 -19.92
N ALA A 92 14.80 25.35 -19.19
CA ALA A 92 15.37 24.13 -19.74
C ALA A 92 14.36 23.43 -20.68
N PRO A 93 14.80 22.66 -21.69
CA PRO A 93 13.88 21.96 -22.60
C PRO A 93 12.86 21.04 -21.92
N VAL A 94 13.20 20.46 -20.76
CA VAL A 94 12.26 19.68 -19.95
C VAL A 94 11.19 20.60 -19.35
N GLY A 95 11.58 21.72 -18.75
CA GLY A 95 10.68 22.73 -18.21
C GLY A 95 9.75 23.30 -19.28
N GLU A 96 10.23 23.56 -20.50
CA GLU A 96 9.39 23.98 -21.63
C GLU A 96 8.31 22.95 -21.96
N ARG A 97 8.64 21.65 -21.98
CA ARG A 97 7.66 20.59 -22.26
C ARG A 97 6.60 20.47 -21.18
N VAL A 98 6.99 20.60 -19.91
CA VAL A 98 6.07 20.51 -18.77
C VAL A 98 5.17 21.73 -18.74
N ALA A 99 5.73 22.93 -18.89
CA ALA A 99 4.96 24.17 -19.00
C ALA A 99 3.99 24.11 -20.20
N GLN A 100 4.41 23.53 -21.32
CA GLN A 100 3.53 23.32 -22.47
C GLN A 100 2.39 22.33 -22.18
N LYS A 101 2.66 21.20 -21.51
CA LYS A 101 1.59 20.26 -21.09
C LYS A 101 0.58 20.92 -20.14
N ILE A 102 1.05 21.78 -19.23
CA ILE A 102 0.16 22.55 -18.34
C ILE A 102 -0.67 23.54 -19.17
N ARG A 103 -0.06 24.21 -20.14
CA ARG A 103 -0.75 25.15 -21.05
C ARG A 103 -1.85 24.49 -21.85
N ASP A 104 -1.68 23.23 -22.25
CA ASP A 104 -2.71 22.46 -22.97
C ASP A 104 -4.01 22.32 -22.15
N GLN A 105 -3.93 22.45 -20.82
CA GLN A 105 -5.07 22.44 -19.89
C GLN A 105 -5.44 23.84 -19.35
N PHE A 106 -4.48 24.77 -19.31
CA PHE A 106 -4.65 26.12 -18.79
C PHE A 106 -3.98 27.15 -19.72
N ASN A 107 -4.79 27.79 -20.57
CA ASN A 107 -4.31 28.63 -21.68
C ASN A 107 -3.30 29.72 -21.28
N ASP A 108 -3.50 30.32 -20.10
CA ASP A 108 -2.71 31.45 -19.60
C ASP A 108 -1.54 31.01 -18.71
N ALA A 109 -1.06 29.76 -18.87
CA ALA A 109 0.03 29.21 -18.07
C ALA A 109 1.33 30.04 -18.16
N VAL A 110 2.05 30.11 -17.05
CA VAL A 110 3.33 30.82 -16.91
C VAL A 110 4.43 29.86 -16.44
N ALA A 111 5.67 30.09 -16.87
CA ALA A 111 6.85 29.47 -16.27
C ALA A 111 7.69 30.52 -15.53
N PHE A 112 8.26 30.19 -14.37
CA PHE A 112 9.24 31.04 -13.70
C PHE A 112 10.61 30.36 -13.66
N VAL A 113 11.65 31.09 -14.10
CA VAL A 113 13.03 30.68 -13.87
C VAL A 113 13.60 31.52 -12.74
N ILE A 114 14.20 30.87 -11.75
CA ILE A 114 14.79 31.55 -10.61
C ILE A 114 16.13 32.19 -11.03
N ASP A 115 16.29 33.47 -10.70
CA ASP A 115 17.51 34.24 -10.93
C ASP A 115 18.42 34.11 -9.69
N GLY A 116 19.42 33.23 -9.79
CA GLY A 116 20.35 32.91 -8.72
C GLY A 116 21.14 34.10 -8.21
N ASP A 117 21.45 35.07 -9.07
CA ASP A 117 22.19 36.28 -8.69
C ASP A 117 21.35 37.25 -7.85
N LYS A 118 20.01 37.11 -7.89
CA LYS A 118 19.07 37.90 -7.07
C LYS A 118 18.64 37.20 -5.79
N LEU A 119 18.93 35.91 -5.64
CA LEU A 119 18.72 35.19 -4.39
C LEU A 119 19.60 35.81 -3.30
N GLY A 120 18.98 36.58 -2.39
CA GLY A 120 19.67 37.23 -1.28
C GLY A 120 19.83 38.75 -1.39
N THR A 121 19.45 39.39 -2.50
CA THR A 121 19.59 40.86 -2.66
C THR A 121 18.44 41.65 -2.02
N GLY A 122 17.32 40.98 -1.75
CA GLY A 122 16.07 41.63 -1.31
C GLY A 122 15.14 42.00 -2.47
N ASP A 123 15.57 41.74 -3.72
CA ASP A 123 14.75 41.91 -4.91
C ASP A 123 14.03 40.60 -5.30
N PRO A 124 12.92 40.68 -6.07
CA PRO A 124 12.26 39.50 -6.62
C PRO A 124 13.20 38.70 -7.55
N ALA A 125 13.45 37.44 -7.19
CA ALA A 125 14.39 36.56 -7.87
C ALA A 125 13.73 35.63 -8.92
N LEU A 126 12.63 36.07 -9.55
CA LEU A 126 11.87 35.27 -10.50
C LEU A 126 11.79 35.96 -11.86
N LEU A 127 12.11 35.20 -12.92
CA LEU A 127 12.02 35.63 -14.31
C LEU A 127 10.85 34.92 -14.99
N PRO A 128 9.77 35.64 -15.35
CA PRO A 128 8.63 35.04 -16.02
C PRO A 128 8.94 34.72 -17.48
N TYR A 129 8.53 33.52 -17.89
CA TYR A 129 8.51 33.02 -19.25
C TYR A 129 7.06 32.85 -19.69
N LEU A 130 6.75 33.36 -20.88
CA LEU A 130 5.44 33.24 -21.50
C LEU A 130 5.54 32.49 -22.83
N PRO A 131 4.48 31.76 -23.21
CA PRO A 131 4.47 31.05 -24.47
C PRO A 131 4.34 32.03 -25.65
N GLN A 132 5.00 31.74 -26.77
CA GLN A 132 4.76 32.50 -28.00
C GLN A 132 3.41 32.10 -28.65
N PRO A 133 2.65 33.05 -29.22
CA PRO A 133 1.32 32.78 -29.78
C PRO A 133 1.28 31.75 -30.92
N SER A 134 2.40 31.53 -31.62
CA SER A 134 2.48 30.71 -32.84
C SER A 134 3.47 29.55 -32.75
N THR A 135 4.11 29.33 -31.60
CA THR A 135 5.09 28.25 -31.40
C THR A 135 4.94 27.61 -30.02
N SER A 136 5.51 26.43 -29.82
CA SER A 136 5.66 25.80 -28.50
C SER A 136 6.82 26.37 -27.68
N PHE A 137 7.50 27.42 -28.17
CA PHE A 137 8.63 28.03 -27.48
C PHE A 137 8.17 29.01 -26.41
N TRP A 138 8.90 29.00 -25.31
CA TRP A 138 8.73 29.90 -24.19
C TRP A 138 9.83 30.97 -24.23
N ARG A 139 9.47 32.23 -23.97
CA ARG A 139 10.45 33.33 -23.97
C ARG A 139 10.35 34.12 -22.68
N PRO A 140 11.48 34.63 -22.15
CA PRO A 140 11.44 35.51 -21.01
C PRO A 140 10.64 36.76 -21.36
N CYS A 141 9.81 37.24 -20.44
CA CYS A 141 9.01 38.43 -20.65
C CYS A 141 9.92 39.67 -20.68
N ILE A 142 10.05 40.26 -21.86
CA ILE A 142 10.73 41.55 -22.03
C ILE A 142 9.65 42.65 -22.04
N ALA A 143 9.20 43.04 -20.85
CA ALA A 143 8.24 44.13 -20.67
C ALA A 143 8.94 45.48 -20.47
N GLN A 144 8.22 46.59 -20.70
CA GLN A 144 8.73 47.95 -20.48
C GLN A 144 9.09 48.21 -19.01
N SER A 145 8.34 47.59 -18.09
CA SER A 145 8.64 47.54 -16.66
C SER A 145 9.13 46.14 -16.28
N PRO A 146 10.23 45.99 -15.51
CA PRO A 146 10.68 44.69 -15.03
C PRO A 146 9.58 43.95 -14.25
N ALA A 147 9.60 42.61 -14.28
CA ALA A 147 8.67 41.79 -13.49
C ALA A 147 8.70 42.20 -12.01
N PHE A 148 7.55 42.13 -11.33
CA PHE A 148 7.41 42.46 -9.90
C PHE A 148 7.73 43.91 -9.51
N THR A 149 7.76 44.84 -10.48
CA THR A 149 7.84 46.29 -10.23
C THR A 149 6.50 46.98 -10.49
N THR A 150 6.34 48.22 -9.99
CA THR A 150 5.12 49.00 -10.20
C THR A 150 4.83 49.19 -11.69
N GLY A 151 3.64 48.77 -12.13
CA GLY A 151 3.22 48.81 -13.54
C GLY A 151 3.56 47.56 -14.35
N SER A 152 4.14 46.53 -13.74
CA SER A 152 4.29 45.20 -14.34
C SER A 152 2.97 44.41 -14.30
N ASN A 153 2.80 43.49 -15.26
CA ASN A 153 1.74 42.49 -15.22
C ASN A 153 2.02 41.34 -14.24
N PHE A 154 3.25 41.25 -13.72
CA PHE A 154 3.65 40.30 -12.69
C PHE A 154 3.75 41.04 -11.37
N LEU A 155 2.91 40.66 -10.41
CA LEU A 155 2.77 41.30 -9.12
C LEU A 155 3.04 40.29 -8.00
N LEU A 156 3.71 40.74 -6.94
CA LEU A 156 3.71 40.04 -5.67
C LEU A 156 2.53 40.56 -4.86
N ALA A 157 1.73 39.65 -4.28
CA ALA A 157 0.65 40.03 -3.37
C ALA A 157 1.16 40.84 -2.17
N LYS A 158 2.42 40.60 -1.77
CA LYS A 158 3.16 41.37 -0.78
C LYS A 158 4.53 41.75 -1.33
N ALA A 159 4.81 43.05 -1.42
CA ALA A 159 6.05 43.54 -2.03
C ALA A 159 7.31 43.19 -1.23
N ASP A 160 7.17 42.93 0.08
CA ASP A 160 8.25 42.59 1.01
C ASP A 160 8.56 41.09 1.07
N SER A 161 7.86 40.23 0.32
CA SER A 161 8.10 38.78 0.29
C SER A 161 9.57 38.38 0.06
N PRO A 162 10.35 39.02 -0.84
CA PRO A 162 11.77 38.68 -1.01
C PRO A 162 12.62 38.97 0.23
N SER A 163 12.41 40.13 0.86
CA SER A 163 13.11 40.49 2.10
C SER A 163 12.73 39.56 3.25
N ARG A 164 11.45 39.17 3.34
CA ARG A 164 10.97 38.21 4.33
C ARG A 164 11.55 36.82 4.10
N ALA A 165 11.64 36.35 2.86
CA ALA A 165 12.24 35.06 2.52
C ALA A 165 13.68 34.96 3.03
N ILE A 166 14.47 36.02 2.78
CA ILE A 166 15.86 36.13 3.26
C ILE A 166 15.92 36.10 4.79
N ALA A 167 15.04 36.85 5.46
CA ALA A 167 14.97 36.84 6.93
C ALA A 167 14.63 35.45 7.47
N LEU A 168 13.66 34.75 6.88
CA LEU A 168 13.25 33.40 7.31
C LEU A 168 14.34 32.34 7.09
N VAL A 169 15.12 32.46 6.00
CA VAL A 169 16.28 31.61 5.77
C VAL A 169 17.40 31.92 6.75
N ARG A 170 17.77 33.20 6.90
CA ARG A 170 18.91 33.63 7.73
C ARG A 170 18.65 33.44 9.23
N ASP A 171 17.46 33.79 9.70
CA ASP A 171 17.16 33.90 11.13
C ASP A 171 16.53 32.63 11.70
N HIS A 172 15.93 31.79 10.85
CA HIS A 172 15.17 30.60 11.29
C HIS A 172 15.52 29.30 10.54
N ASN A 173 16.41 29.34 9.54
CA ASN A 173 16.77 28.18 8.71
C ASN A 173 15.55 27.42 8.15
N LEU A 174 14.43 28.10 7.86
CA LEU A 174 13.18 27.41 7.47
C LEU A 174 13.30 26.60 6.18
N HIS A 175 14.19 27.02 5.27
CA HIS A 175 14.52 26.26 4.06
C HIS A 175 15.02 24.83 4.35
N GLU A 176 15.72 24.57 5.46
CA GLU A 176 16.18 23.21 5.80
C GLU A 176 15.01 22.28 6.18
N LYS A 177 13.90 22.86 6.66
CA LYS A 177 12.67 22.13 7.03
C LYS A 177 11.70 21.97 5.86
N PHE A 178 12.01 22.56 4.70
CA PHE A 178 11.21 22.47 3.49
C PHE A 178 11.53 21.15 2.77
N GLY A 179 10.53 20.51 2.16
CA GLY A 179 10.70 19.23 1.48
C GLY A 179 10.06 19.22 0.10
N ASP A 180 10.71 18.57 -0.86
CA ASP A 180 10.17 18.25 -2.18
C ASP A 180 9.80 16.76 -2.32
N PHE A 181 9.40 16.34 -3.52
CA PHE A 181 9.01 14.94 -3.73
C PHE A 181 10.20 13.99 -3.58
N ASP A 182 11.41 14.41 -3.96
CA ASP A 182 12.61 13.57 -3.78
C ASP A 182 12.90 13.36 -2.30
N ASP A 183 12.81 14.41 -1.48
CA ASP A 183 12.90 14.30 -0.03
C ASP A 183 11.84 13.36 0.55
N HIS A 184 10.61 13.38 0.02
CA HIS A 184 9.55 12.47 0.44
C HIS A 184 9.81 11.01 0.06
N LEU A 185 10.48 10.76 -1.07
CA LEU A 185 10.88 9.41 -1.46
C LEU A 185 11.96 8.85 -0.53
N GLU A 186 12.82 9.71 0.01
CA GLU A 186 13.83 9.33 1.00
C GLU A 186 13.25 9.21 2.42
N ASP A 187 12.33 10.12 2.79
CA ASP A 187 11.62 10.14 4.06
C ASP A 187 10.14 10.45 3.85
N VAL A 188 9.31 9.40 3.86
CA VAL A 188 7.86 9.49 3.64
C VAL A 188 7.12 10.29 4.71
N THR A 189 7.77 10.70 5.81
CA THR A 189 7.18 11.60 6.82
C THR A 189 7.15 13.06 6.36
N ILE A 190 7.91 13.41 5.32
CA ILE A 190 7.96 14.76 4.75
C ILE A 190 6.69 15.00 3.90
N ASP A 191 5.80 15.86 4.40
CA ASP A 191 4.62 16.32 3.65
C ASP A 191 5.02 17.42 2.65
N TRP A 192 5.61 16.99 1.54
CA TRP A 192 6.08 17.86 0.46
C TRP A 192 4.94 18.59 -0.28
N LEU A 193 3.72 18.03 -0.27
CA LEU A 193 2.55 18.66 -0.87
C LEU A 193 2.10 19.90 -0.07
N ARG A 194 2.08 19.81 1.26
CA ARG A 194 1.61 20.93 2.08
C ARG A 194 2.74 21.81 2.60
N ASN A 195 3.90 21.24 2.90
CA ASN A 195 5.05 21.90 3.52
C ASN A 195 4.65 22.68 4.80
N ILE A 196 3.90 22.03 5.70
CA ILE A 196 3.41 22.66 6.94
C ILE A 196 4.52 22.63 7.99
N HIS A 197 5.05 23.80 8.35
CA HIS A 197 5.89 23.92 9.55
C HIS A 197 5.02 23.85 10.82
N ARG A 198 5.43 23.01 11.77
CA ARG A 198 4.78 22.83 13.08
C ARG A 198 5.08 23.94 14.11
N ASP A 199 5.82 25.00 13.75
CA ASP A 199 6.38 25.98 14.72
C ASP A 199 5.92 27.44 14.54
N SER A 200 4.72 27.72 14.02
CA SER A 200 4.18 29.09 14.07
C SER A 200 2.80 29.13 14.71
N HIS A 201 2.80 29.49 16.00
CA HIS A 201 1.68 30.10 16.69
C HIS A 201 1.27 31.41 15.99
N GLU A 202 0.51 31.35 14.90
CA GLU A 202 -0.36 32.45 14.47
C GLU A 202 -1.64 31.85 13.88
N HIS A 203 -2.75 32.19 14.53
CA HIS A 203 -4.08 31.62 14.31
C HIS A 203 -4.78 32.09 13.01
N HIS A 204 -5.50 31.14 12.43
CA HIS A 204 -6.77 31.26 11.69
C HIS A 204 -6.83 32.04 10.36
N HIS A 205 -6.92 31.31 9.25
CA HIS A 205 -8.19 31.02 8.54
C HIS A 205 -7.94 30.21 7.26
N CYS A 206 -8.94 29.41 6.84
CA CYS A 206 -9.04 28.57 5.63
C CYS A 206 -8.41 27.16 5.78
N LEU A 207 -9.13 26.03 5.81
CA LEU A 207 -10.51 25.70 5.44
C LEU A 207 -11.11 24.78 6.51
N SER A 208 -12.29 25.17 6.95
CA SER A 208 -13.26 24.32 7.64
C SER A 208 -13.77 23.26 6.67
N THR A 209 -13.07 22.14 6.57
CA THR A 209 -13.77 20.86 6.61
C THR A 209 -13.51 20.33 7.99
N THR A 210 -14.50 20.40 8.86
CA THR A 210 -14.52 19.55 10.05
C THR A 210 -14.40 18.12 9.55
N MET A 211 -13.19 17.56 9.52
CA MET A 211 -13.01 16.11 9.42
C MET A 211 -13.69 15.56 10.66
N THR A 212 -14.90 15.08 10.48
CA THR A 212 -15.70 14.54 11.56
C THR A 212 -15.04 13.22 11.97
N ILE A 213 -14.53 13.20 13.21
CA ILE A 213 -13.89 12.04 13.79
C ILE A 213 -14.98 11.05 14.21
N ALA A 214 -14.88 9.81 13.76
CA ALA A 214 -15.82 8.75 14.09
C ALA A 214 -15.37 7.91 15.29
N SER A 215 -14.07 7.78 15.51
CA SER A 215 -13.52 7.00 16.62
C SER A 215 -12.22 7.60 17.13
N ALA A 216 -12.04 7.54 18.44
CA ALA A 216 -10.82 7.95 19.13
C ALA A 216 -10.36 6.81 20.04
N PHE A 217 -9.05 6.53 20.03
CA PHE A 217 -8.43 5.50 20.83
C PHE A 217 -7.30 6.10 21.67
N LYS A 218 -7.15 5.61 22.90
CA LYS A 218 -6.02 5.96 23.79
C LYS A 218 -5.37 4.70 24.35
N GLY A 219 -4.06 4.57 24.20
CA GLY A 219 -3.25 3.55 24.85
C GLY A 219 -2.06 3.12 24.00
N THR A 220 -1.63 1.86 24.15
CA THR A 220 -0.44 1.34 23.45
C THR A 220 -0.77 0.93 22.02
N LEU A 221 0.04 1.39 21.06
CA LEU A 221 0.00 0.97 19.66
C LEU A 221 1.30 0.21 19.32
N VAL A 222 1.20 -0.92 18.64
CA VAL A 222 2.34 -1.72 18.18
C VAL A 222 2.22 -1.94 16.68
N HIS A 223 3.27 -1.68 15.92
CA HIS A 223 3.31 -1.95 14.48
C HIS A 223 4.75 -2.11 13.97
N CYS A 224 4.87 -2.65 12.76
CA CYS A 224 6.16 -2.81 12.07
C CYS A 224 6.13 -1.95 10.80
N PRO A 225 6.62 -0.69 10.83
CA PRO A 225 6.53 0.22 9.68
C PRO A 225 7.41 -0.21 8.51
N SER A 226 8.52 -0.90 8.79
CA SER A 226 9.46 -1.44 7.80
C SER A 226 10.07 -2.77 8.30
N LEU A 227 10.69 -3.53 7.38
CA LEU A 227 11.33 -4.81 7.70
C LEU A 227 12.40 -4.62 8.80
N GLY A 228 12.42 -5.52 9.79
CA GLY A 228 13.33 -5.47 10.93
C GLY A 228 13.00 -4.43 12.01
N GLN A 229 12.02 -3.53 11.77
CA GLN A 229 11.59 -2.52 12.73
C GLN A 229 10.28 -2.92 13.41
N LEU A 230 10.23 -2.73 14.73
CA LEU A 230 9.01 -2.78 15.53
C LEU A 230 8.96 -1.54 16.42
N GLN A 231 7.85 -0.82 16.38
CA GLN A 231 7.62 0.35 17.23
C GLN A 231 6.52 0.04 18.25
N VAL A 232 6.79 0.41 19.50
CA VAL A 232 5.82 0.39 20.61
C VAL A 232 5.57 1.83 21.00
N LEU A 233 4.40 2.35 20.65
CA LEU A 233 3.98 3.72 20.92
C LEU A 233 3.10 3.71 22.18
N GLU A 234 3.70 3.97 23.33
CA GLU A 234 3.04 3.94 24.64
C GLU A 234 2.21 5.22 24.87
N ASP A 235 1.04 5.07 25.48
CA ASP A 235 0.11 6.19 25.80
C ASP A 235 -0.11 7.17 24.62
N HIS A 236 -0.53 6.65 23.48
CA HIS A 236 -0.82 7.45 22.29
C HIS A 236 -2.32 7.64 22.06
N ILE A 237 -2.66 8.74 21.40
CA ILE A 237 -3.99 9.00 20.82
C ILE A 237 -3.94 8.66 19.33
N LEU A 238 -4.97 7.94 18.89
CA LEU A 238 -5.23 7.65 17.48
C LEU A 238 -6.66 8.07 17.14
N LEU A 239 -6.83 8.87 16.10
CA LEU A 239 -8.14 9.35 15.62
C LEU A 239 -8.42 8.78 14.24
N VAL A 240 -9.69 8.40 14.03
CA VAL A 240 -10.19 7.83 12.78
C VAL A 240 -11.42 8.60 12.32
N ASP A 241 -11.49 8.98 11.05
CA ASP A 241 -12.65 9.66 10.47
C ASP A 241 -13.82 8.69 10.16
N HIS A 242 -14.96 9.23 9.71
CA HIS A 242 -16.12 8.40 9.31
C HIS A 242 -15.90 7.53 8.09
N GLN A 243 -14.88 7.80 7.28
CA GLN A 243 -14.51 6.94 6.16
C GLN A 243 -13.57 5.81 6.60
N GLY A 244 -13.13 5.81 7.86
CA GLY A 244 -12.28 4.78 8.42
C GLY A 244 -10.79 4.97 8.19
N PHE A 245 -10.35 6.19 7.87
CA PHE A 245 -8.93 6.53 7.73
C PHE A 245 -8.39 7.18 8.99
N ILE A 246 -7.13 6.87 9.30
CA ILE A 246 -6.40 7.47 10.42
C ILE A 246 -6.11 8.94 10.08
N THR A 247 -6.56 9.86 10.92
CA THR A 247 -6.36 11.31 10.72
C THR A 247 -5.33 11.90 11.66
N TYR A 248 -5.04 11.21 12.78
CA TYR A 248 -4.05 11.64 13.75
C TYR A 248 -3.49 10.46 14.53
N VAL A 249 -2.18 10.50 14.82
CA VAL A 249 -1.49 9.63 15.77
C VAL A 249 -0.45 10.48 16.51
N GLY A 250 -0.45 10.44 17.85
CA GLY A 250 0.57 11.15 18.64
C GLY A 250 0.51 10.87 20.15
N PRO A 251 1.53 11.26 20.92
CA PRO A 251 1.57 11.08 22.38
C PRO A 251 0.36 11.72 23.06
N ALA A 252 -0.23 11.06 24.05
CA ALA A 252 -1.46 11.52 24.69
C ALA A 252 -1.29 12.78 25.52
N ASP A 253 -0.08 13.10 25.95
CA ASP A 253 0.29 14.32 26.68
C ASP A 253 0.68 15.50 25.78
N SER A 254 0.77 15.29 24.45
CA SER A 254 1.07 16.37 23.51
C SER A 254 -0.06 17.41 23.46
N GLU A 255 0.31 18.67 23.25
CA GLU A 255 -0.65 19.79 23.16
C GLU A 255 -1.71 19.54 22.08
N ALA A 256 -1.29 19.02 20.92
CA ALA A 256 -2.18 18.65 19.83
C ALA A 256 -3.20 17.58 20.25
N SER A 257 -2.76 16.51 20.94
CA SER A 257 -3.68 15.47 21.44
C SER A 257 -4.71 16.03 22.41
N VAL A 258 -4.30 16.88 23.35
CA VAL A 258 -5.21 17.53 24.31
C VAL A 258 -6.21 18.43 23.59
N GLU A 259 -5.75 19.22 22.62
CA GLU A 259 -6.60 20.11 21.84
C GLU A 259 -7.60 19.32 20.98
N PHE A 260 -7.17 18.25 20.31
CA PHE A 260 -8.06 17.40 19.53
C PHE A 260 -9.12 16.73 20.41
N LEU A 261 -8.71 16.14 21.54
CA LEU A 261 -9.65 15.50 22.47
C LEU A 261 -10.66 16.49 23.07
N ALA A 262 -10.27 17.76 23.26
CA ALA A 262 -11.17 18.80 23.73
C ALA A 262 -12.20 19.25 22.67
N LYS A 263 -11.92 19.01 21.38
CA LYS A 263 -12.76 19.43 20.24
C LYS A 263 -13.70 18.34 19.72
N ILE A 264 -13.48 17.08 20.08
CA ILE A 264 -14.32 15.97 19.62
C ILE A 264 -15.41 15.65 20.66
N ASP A 265 -16.62 15.39 20.17
CA ASP A 265 -17.79 15.02 21.01
C ASP A 265 -18.05 13.50 20.96
N ILE A 266 -16.99 12.70 21.01
CA ILE A 266 -17.06 11.24 20.99
C ILE A 266 -16.29 10.64 22.17
N SER A 267 -16.76 9.48 22.67
CA SER A 267 -16.04 8.77 23.73
C SER A 267 -14.72 8.21 23.20
N THR A 268 -13.64 8.43 23.94
CA THR A 268 -12.34 7.80 23.63
C THR A 268 -12.34 6.36 24.14
N THR A 269 -12.06 5.41 23.25
CA THR A 269 -11.87 4.00 23.60
C THR A 269 -10.51 3.83 24.27
N ILE A 270 -10.51 3.40 25.53
CA ILE A 270 -9.28 3.16 26.28
C ILE A 270 -8.81 1.72 26.04
N ILE A 271 -7.57 1.60 25.57
CA ILE A 271 -6.87 0.31 25.49
C ILE A 271 -6.32 0.00 26.89
N PRO A 272 -6.65 -1.17 27.49
CA PRO A 272 -6.18 -1.53 28.82
C PRO A 272 -4.66 -1.53 28.90
N SER A 273 -4.10 -1.33 30.10
CA SER A 273 -2.64 -1.37 30.30
C SER A 273 -1.99 -2.71 29.95
N GLY A 274 -2.77 -3.80 30.00
CA GLY A 274 -2.38 -5.14 29.55
C GLY A 274 -2.76 -5.44 28.10
N GLY A 275 -3.13 -4.45 27.31
CA GLY A 275 -3.44 -4.61 25.90
C GLY A 275 -2.77 -3.58 25.00
N PHE A 276 -2.80 -3.86 23.70
CA PHE A 276 -2.30 -2.98 22.66
C PHE A 276 -3.11 -3.13 21.38
N LEU A 277 -3.11 -2.08 20.55
CA LEU A 277 -3.57 -2.18 19.16
C LEU A 277 -2.43 -2.64 18.27
N LEU A 278 -2.75 -3.53 17.34
CA LEU A 278 -1.86 -4.04 16.30
C LEU A 278 -2.60 -3.99 14.97
N PRO A 279 -1.96 -3.73 13.82
CA PRO A 279 -2.60 -3.92 12.54
C PRO A 279 -3.13 -5.36 12.37
N THR A 280 -4.23 -5.53 11.63
CA THR A 280 -4.73 -6.87 11.32
C THR A 280 -3.75 -7.65 10.45
N PHE A 281 -3.87 -8.98 10.47
CA PHE A 281 -3.03 -9.83 9.65
C PHE A 281 -3.49 -9.84 8.18
N CYS A 282 -2.54 -10.03 7.29
CA CYS A 282 -2.76 -10.27 5.87
C CYS A 282 -2.43 -11.72 5.54
N ASP A 283 -3.37 -12.43 4.92
CA ASP A 283 -3.17 -13.78 4.39
C ASP A 283 -3.12 -13.72 2.86
N LEU A 284 -1.95 -13.94 2.29
CA LEU A 284 -1.72 -13.77 0.86
C LEU A 284 -2.12 -15.01 0.05
N HIS A 285 -2.50 -16.12 0.69
CA HIS A 285 -2.86 -17.32 -0.06
C HIS A 285 -3.70 -18.28 0.78
N LEU A 286 -4.96 -18.47 0.39
CA LEU A 286 -5.89 -19.42 1.04
C LEU A 286 -6.85 -19.99 -0.01
N HIS A 287 -7.01 -21.32 -0.10
CA HIS A 287 -8.06 -21.94 -0.91
C HIS A 287 -9.36 -22.05 -0.13
N ALA A 288 -10.29 -21.13 -0.38
CA ALA A 288 -11.56 -21.08 0.33
C ALA A 288 -12.37 -22.39 0.24
N PRO A 289 -12.44 -23.08 -0.92
CA PRO A 289 -13.21 -24.32 -1.03
C PRO A 289 -12.64 -25.46 -0.19
N GLN A 290 -11.34 -25.40 0.12
CA GLN A 290 -10.65 -26.47 0.82
C GLN A 290 -10.81 -26.37 2.35
N PHE A 291 -11.34 -25.25 2.85
CA PHE A 291 -11.74 -25.10 4.25
C PHE A 291 -12.71 -26.21 4.71
N LEU A 292 -13.53 -26.75 3.79
CA LEU A 292 -14.47 -27.84 4.07
C LEU A 292 -13.81 -29.09 4.68
N PHE A 293 -12.55 -29.38 4.36
CA PHE A 293 -11.83 -30.57 4.82
C PHE A 293 -10.51 -30.25 5.55
N GLN A 294 -10.32 -28.99 5.95
CA GLN A 294 -9.12 -28.50 6.63
C GLN A 294 -8.61 -29.48 7.69
N GLY A 295 -7.31 -29.82 7.62
CA GLY A 295 -6.64 -30.72 8.57
C GLY A 295 -6.79 -32.22 8.30
N THR A 296 -7.24 -32.61 7.10
CA THR A 296 -7.38 -34.02 6.70
C THR A 296 -6.50 -34.39 5.50
N GLY A 297 -6.07 -35.65 5.42
CA GLY A 297 -5.35 -36.19 4.26
C GLY A 297 -3.87 -35.82 4.11
N LEU A 298 -3.29 -35.00 4.99
CA LEU A 298 -1.93 -34.45 4.87
C LEU A 298 -0.76 -35.45 4.92
N HIS A 299 -1.04 -36.75 5.12
CA HIS A 299 -0.02 -37.80 5.06
C HIS A 299 0.15 -38.36 3.64
N LEU A 300 -0.72 -37.97 2.70
CA LEU A 300 -0.68 -38.40 1.31
C LEU A 300 0.25 -37.49 0.49
N PRO A 301 0.87 -38.01 -0.59
CA PRO A 301 1.55 -37.16 -1.59
C PRO A 301 0.60 -36.14 -2.21
N LEU A 302 1.12 -34.96 -2.61
CA LEU A 302 0.34 -33.82 -3.12
C LEU A 302 -0.68 -34.22 -4.19
N MET A 303 -0.25 -34.94 -5.23
CA MET A 303 -1.13 -35.34 -6.33
C MET A 303 -2.25 -36.29 -5.91
N GLN A 304 -2.00 -37.17 -4.93
CA GLN A 304 -3.03 -38.06 -4.38
C GLN A 304 -4.01 -37.27 -3.52
N TRP A 305 -3.49 -36.35 -2.69
CA TRP A 305 -4.29 -35.49 -1.83
C TRP A 305 -5.22 -34.57 -2.64
N LEU A 306 -4.73 -33.96 -3.73
CA LEU A 306 -5.53 -33.14 -4.64
C LEU A 306 -6.72 -33.92 -5.21
N ASN A 307 -6.49 -35.15 -5.68
CA ASN A 307 -7.52 -35.98 -6.28
C ASN A 307 -8.51 -36.55 -5.24
N GLU A 308 -8.03 -36.95 -4.05
CA GLU A 308 -8.87 -37.56 -3.03
C GLU A 308 -9.70 -36.55 -2.22
N TYR A 309 -9.19 -35.33 -2.05
CA TYR A 309 -9.79 -34.32 -1.18
C TYR A 309 -10.10 -33.02 -1.93
N ALA A 310 -9.07 -32.32 -2.45
CA ALA A 310 -9.23 -30.95 -2.96
C ALA A 310 -10.28 -30.84 -4.08
N PHE A 311 -10.14 -31.60 -5.16
CA PHE A 311 -11.08 -31.53 -6.28
C PHE A 311 -12.50 -31.99 -5.90
N LYS A 312 -12.65 -32.92 -4.95
CA LYS A 312 -13.98 -33.33 -4.47
C LYS A 312 -14.64 -32.21 -3.67
N SER A 313 -13.86 -31.51 -2.86
CA SER A 313 -14.33 -30.35 -2.10
C SER A 313 -14.81 -29.26 -3.05
N GLU A 314 -13.97 -28.87 -4.00
CA GLU A 314 -14.26 -27.83 -5.00
C GLU A 314 -15.53 -28.15 -5.81
N GLU A 315 -15.66 -29.37 -6.35
CA GLU A 315 -16.89 -29.82 -7.04
C GLU A 315 -18.13 -29.83 -6.14
N SER A 316 -17.97 -30.21 -4.87
CA SER A 316 -19.09 -30.30 -3.95
C SER A 316 -19.71 -28.92 -3.69
N LEU A 317 -18.88 -27.87 -3.61
CA LEU A 317 -19.33 -26.51 -3.44
C LEU A 317 -19.92 -25.94 -4.73
N ASP A 318 -19.34 -26.28 -5.89
CA ASP A 318 -19.86 -25.86 -7.20
C ASP A 318 -21.25 -26.42 -7.49
N SER A 319 -21.52 -27.64 -7.01
CA SER A 319 -22.81 -28.31 -7.19
C SER A 319 -23.84 -27.98 -6.11
N GLN A 320 -23.44 -27.41 -4.97
CA GLN A 320 -24.31 -27.16 -3.81
C GLN A 320 -24.11 -25.75 -3.24
N PRO A 321 -24.81 -24.73 -3.79
CA PRO A 321 -24.69 -23.34 -3.35
C PRO A 321 -24.97 -23.12 -1.85
N GLU A 322 -25.90 -23.87 -1.25
CA GLU A 322 -26.17 -23.79 0.20
C GLU A 322 -25.01 -24.30 1.04
N LEU A 323 -24.30 -25.34 0.58
CA LEU A 323 -23.08 -25.81 1.23
C LEU A 323 -21.96 -24.78 1.09
N ALA A 324 -21.80 -24.18 -0.10
CA ALA A 324 -20.85 -23.10 -0.33
C ALA A 324 -21.13 -21.91 0.61
N LYS A 325 -22.38 -21.48 0.74
CA LYS A 325 -22.80 -20.41 1.67
C LYS A 325 -22.43 -20.77 3.11
N ALA A 326 -22.75 -21.97 3.58
CA ALA A 326 -22.42 -22.41 4.93
C ALA A 326 -20.90 -22.44 5.19
N VAL A 327 -20.12 -22.96 4.25
CA VAL A 327 -18.65 -23.06 4.34
C VAL A 327 -18.01 -21.67 4.34
N TYR A 328 -18.41 -20.79 3.41
CA TYR A 328 -17.78 -19.48 3.25
C TYR A 328 -18.18 -18.47 4.33
N ILE A 329 -19.41 -18.52 4.85
CA ILE A 329 -19.78 -17.78 6.06
C ILE A 329 -18.90 -18.24 7.23
N ARG A 330 -18.73 -19.54 7.41
CA ARG A 330 -17.90 -20.08 8.48
C ARG A 330 -16.42 -19.71 8.33
N LEU A 331 -15.91 -19.72 7.10
CA LEU A 331 -14.56 -19.26 6.80
C LEU A 331 -14.38 -17.77 7.17
N ALA A 332 -15.31 -16.92 6.72
CA ALA A 332 -15.33 -15.48 7.03
C ALA A 332 -15.31 -15.20 8.54
N GLU A 333 -16.15 -15.91 9.32
CA GLU A 333 -16.14 -15.84 10.79
C GLU A 333 -14.77 -16.24 11.37
N ARG A 334 -14.18 -17.31 10.86
CA ARG A 334 -12.90 -17.81 11.37
C ARG A 334 -11.73 -16.89 11.04
N LEU A 335 -11.73 -16.27 9.87
CA LEU A 335 -10.73 -15.27 9.48
C LEU A 335 -10.83 -14.03 10.39
N ARG A 336 -12.05 -13.54 10.66
CA ARG A 336 -12.30 -12.46 11.64
C ARG A 336 -11.77 -12.85 13.02
N ASP A 337 -12.16 -14.03 13.51
CA ASP A 337 -11.74 -14.54 14.83
C ASP A 337 -10.22 -14.70 14.90
N ALA A 338 -9.57 -15.08 13.79
CA ALA A 338 -8.12 -15.19 13.62
C ALA A 338 -7.41 -13.85 13.38
N GLY A 339 -8.13 -12.73 13.33
CA GLY A 339 -7.56 -11.38 13.17
C GLY A 339 -7.03 -11.09 11.77
N THR A 340 -7.44 -11.89 10.77
CA THR A 340 -7.12 -11.65 9.37
C THR A 340 -8.03 -10.55 8.84
N GLY A 341 -7.43 -9.42 8.48
CA GLY A 341 -8.14 -8.25 7.96
C GLY A 341 -8.11 -8.14 6.44
N ALA A 342 -7.11 -8.75 5.80
CA ALA A 342 -7.00 -8.88 4.36
C ALA A 342 -6.68 -10.33 3.98
N VAL A 343 -7.35 -10.86 2.97
CA VAL A 343 -7.12 -12.23 2.49
C VAL A 343 -7.18 -12.30 0.96
N LEU A 344 -6.26 -13.04 0.37
CA LEU A 344 -6.23 -13.38 -1.06
C LEU A 344 -6.66 -14.84 -1.25
N LEU A 345 -7.83 -15.02 -1.87
CA LEU A 345 -8.59 -16.26 -1.86
C LEU A 345 -8.57 -16.92 -3.24
N PHE A 346 -8.17 -18.19 -3.27
CA PHE A 346 -8.46 -19.11 -4.34
C PHE A 346 -9.87 -19.67 -4.14
N GLY A 347 -10.74 -19.44 -5.13
CA GLY A 347 -12.09 -19.96 -5.18
C GLY A 347 -12.19 -21.28 -5.94
N THR A 348 -13.33 -21.52 -6.58
CA THR A 348 -13.54 -22.65 -7.51
C THR A 348 -13.59 -22.18 -8.97
N ILE A 349 -13.85 -23.06 -9.93
CA ILE A 349 -14.13 -22.66 -11.32
C ILE A 349 -15.54 -22.05 -11.52
N ASN A 350 -16.43 -22.13 -10.51
CA ASN A 350 -17.83 -21.72 -10.65
C ASN A 350 -18.11 -20.29 -10.15
N ASN A 351 -18.64 -19.43 -11.02
CA ASN A 351 -18.95 -18.03 -10.68
C ASN A 351 -19.93 -17.89 -9.52
N THR A 352 -20.98 -18.72 -9.44
CA THR A 352 -21.97 -18.64 -8.35
C THR A 352 -21.33 -18.91 -6.99
N ALA A 353 -20.51 -19.95 -6.88
CA ALA A 353 -19.79 -20.26 -5.64
C ALA A 353 -18.85 -19.11 -5.24
N ASN A 354 -18.13 -18.54 -6.20
CA ASN A 354 -17.20 -17.43 -5.93
C ASN A 354 -17.91 -16.11 -5.57
N LEU A 355 -19.10 -15.85 -6.13
CA LEU A 355 -19.92 -14.69 -5.72
C LEU A 355 -20.48 -14.86 -4.31
N ILE A 356 -20.85 -16.08 -3.90
CA ILE A 356 -21.22 -16.37 -2.50
C ILE A 356 -20.04 -16.13 -1.56
N LEU A 357 -18.83 -16.53 -1.97
CA LEU A 357 -17.59 -16.25 -1.22
C LEU A 357 -17.36 -14.74 -1.07
N ALA A 358 -17.45 -13.99 -2.18
CA ALA A 358 -17.33 -12.53 -2.18
C ALA A 358 -18.36 -11.87 -1.26
N GLU A 359 -19.63 -12.30 -1.32
CA GLU A 359 -20.70 -11.79 -0.46
C GLU A 359 -20.42 -12.05 1.02
N ALA A 360 -19.96 -13.26 1.37
CA ALA A 360 -19.62 -13.61 2.75
C ALA A 360 -18.52 -12.70 3.31
N MET A 361 -17.47 -12.42 2.53
CA MET A 361 -16.36 -11.55 2.93
C MET A 361 -16.78 -10.08 3.06
N GLN A 362 -17.55 -9.57 2.10
CA GLN A 362 -18.10 -8.20 2.15
C GLN A 362 -19.04 -8.03 3.35
N THR A 363 -19.85 -9.04 3.65
CA THR A 363 -20.84 -9.02 4.74
C THR A 363 -20.17 -9.04 6.11
N ILE A 364 -19.16 -9.88 6.31
CA ILE A 364 -18.42 -9.93 7.58
C ILE A 364 -17.54 -8.68 7.78
N GLY A 365 -17.17 -8.00 6.68
CA GLY A 365 -16.34 -6.80 6.71
C GLY A 365 -14.84 -7.05 6.60
N ILE A 366 -14.41 -8.11 5.91
CA ILE A 366 -12.99 -8.42 5.66
C ILE A 366 -12.60 -7.93 4.27
N ARG A 367 -11.37 -7.39 4.11
CA ARG A 367 -10.84 -7.13 2.77
C ARG A 367 -10.52 -8.44 2.08
N ALA A 368 -11.17 -8.72 0.96
CA ALA A 368 -10.97 -9.97 0.26
C ALA A 368 -10.67 -9.74 -1.22
N LEU A 369 -9.58 -10.35 -1.66
CA LEU A 369 -9.24 -10.45 -3.07
C LEU A 369 -9.69 -11.84 -3.52
N VAL A 370 -10.81 -11.94 -4.23
CA VAL A 370 -11.46 -13.22 -4.54
C VAL A 370 -11.13 -13.63 -5.96
N GLY A 371 -10.56 -14.83 -6.11
CA GLY A 371 -10.19 -15.38 -7.39
C GLY A 371 -11.07 -16.53 -7.83
N LYS A 372 -11.81 -16.35 -8.93
CA LYS A 372 -12.38 -17.49 -9.67
C LYS A 372 -11.25 -18.24 -10.36
N LEU A 373 -11.10 -19.53 -10.07
CA LEU A 373 -10.09 -20.38 -10.71
C LEU A 373 -10.33 -20.45 -12.22
N SER A 374 -9.24 -20.40 -12.97
CA SER A 374 -9.24 -20.61 -14.41
C SER A 374 -8.41 -21.85 -14.74
N MET A 375 -9.03 -22.85 -15.37
CA MET A 375 -8.35 -24.09 -15.79
C MET A 375 -9.09 -24.79 -16.94
N ASP A 376 -8.41 -24.99 -18.07
CA ASP A 376 -8.91 -25.71 -19.24
C ASP A 376 -8.16 -27.02 -19.52
N ILE A 377 -7.23 -27.39 -18.63
CA ILE A 377 -6.54 -28.68 -18.59
C ILE A 377 -6.69 -29.26 -17.19
N SER A 378 -7.02 -30.55 -17.09
CA SER A 378 -7.17 -31.24 -15.80
C SER A 378 -6.92 -32.74 -15.93
N SER A 379 -6.29 -33.33 -14.92
CA SER A 379 -6.21 -34.78 -14.76
C SER A 379 -7.57 -35.39 -14.38
N ARG A 380 -8.55 -34.56 -13.99
CA ARG A 380 -9.89 -34.96 -13.58
C ARG A 380 -10.92 -34.40 -14.56
N PRO A 381 -11.43 -35.21 -15.51
CA PRO A 381 -12.33 -34.72 -16.56
C PRO A 381 -13.66 -34.14 -16.07
N SER A 382 -14.08 -34.46 -14.85
CA SER A 382 -15.29 -33.87 -14.23
C SER A 382 -15.06 -32.46 -13.70
N TYR A 383 -13.80 -32.03 -13.57
CA TYR A 383 -13.41 -30.74 -13.01
C TYR A 383 -12.43 -30.01 -13.91
N VAL A 384 -12.97 -29.40 -14.96
CA VAL A 384 -12.24 -28.63 -15.98
C VAL A 384 -13.22 -27.73 -16.72
N GLU A 385 -12.76 -26.58 -17.18
CA GLU A 385 -13.58 -25.72 -18.03
C GLU A 385 -13.54 -26.18 -19.50
N PRO A 386 -14.62 -25.99 -20.29
CA PRO A 386 -14.70 -26.60 -21.61
C PRO A 386 -13.65 -26.14 -22.63
N SER A 387 -13.09 -24.94 -22.46
CA SER A 387 -12.05 -24.35 -23.32
C SER A 387 -11.48 -23.07 -22.70
N ALA A 388 -10.32 -22.62 -23.17
CA ALA A 388 -9.77 -21.30 -22.87
C ALA A 388 -10.80 -20.17 -23.05
N LEU A 389 -11.54 -20.16 -24.18
CA LEU A 389 -12.55 -19.12 -24.45
C LEU A 389 -13.67 -19.11 -23.40
N SER A 390 -14.17 -20.29 -23.02
CA SER A 390 -15.20 -20.40 -21.97
C SER A 390 -14.67 -19.92 -20.62
N SER A 391 -13.40 -20.23 -20.31
CA SER A 391 -12.75 -19.82 -19.06
C SER A 391 -12.56 -18.31 -18.98
N LEU A 392 -12.12 -17.68 -20.07
CA LEU A 392 -11.97 -16.23 -20.19
C LEU A 392 -13.30 -15.49 -20.06
N HIS A 393 -14.35 -15.95 -20.74
CA HIS A 393 -15.68 -15.37 -20.59
C HIS A 393 -16.18 -15.50 -19.14
N SER A 394 -16.02 -16.67 -18.53
CA SER A 394 -16.43 -16.87 -17.14
C SER A 394 -15.63 -16.00 -16.17
N ALA A 395 -14.33 -15.80 -16.39
CA ALA A 395 -13.49 -14.90 -15.60
C ALA A 395 -13.94 -13.43 -15.75
N GLU A 396 -14.27 -12.97 -16.96
CA GLU A 396 -14.80 -11.64 -17.19
C GLU A 396 -16.17 -11.43 -16.52
N GLU A 397 -17.09 -12.40 -16.65
CA GLU A 397 -18.39 -12.38 -15.96
C GLU A 397 -18.23 -12.31 -14.43
N PHE A 398 -17.25 -13.03 -13.88
CA PHE A 398 -16.97 -12.97 -12.45
C PHE A 398 -16.43 -11.60 -12.02
N ILE A 399 -15.53 -11.00 -12.80
CA ILE A 399 -15.01 -9.65 -12.52
C ILE A 399 -16.17 -8.64 -12.47
N ASP A 400 -17.04 -8.67 -13.47
CA ASP A 400 -18.16 -7.73 -13.56
C ASP A 400 -19.18 -8.01 -12.44
N GLY A 401 -19.52 -9.27 -12.19
CA GLY A 401 -20.43 -9.66 -11.09
C GLY A 401 -19.91 -9.29 -9.69
N CYS A 402 -18.59 -9.43 -9.45
CA CYS A 402 -17.97 -9.03 -8.19
C CYS A 402 -18.02 -7.50 -7.98
N ARG A 403 -17.79 -6.73 -9.04
CA ARG A 403 -17.91 -5.25 -9.01
C ARG A 403 -19.35 -4.80 -8.77
N ASP A 404 -20.31 -5.47 -9.41
CA ASP A 404 -21.73 -5.20 -9.23
C ASP A 404 -22.18 -5.50 -7.80
N LEU A 405 -21.70 -6.60 -7.20
CA LEU A 405 -22.00 -7.00 -5.82
C LEU A 405 -21.65 -5.89 -4.81
N VAL A 406 -20.50 -5.24 -4.97
CA VAL A 406 -20.04 -4.17 -4.06
C VAL A 406 -20.45 -2.77 -4.53
N SER A 407 -21.10 -2.62 -5.68
CA SER A 407 -21.38 -1.31 -6.30
C SER A 407 -22.22 -0.37 -5.43
N SER A 408 -23.13 -0.93 -4.63
CA SER A 408 -24.02 -0.20 -3.72
C SER A 408 -23.31 0.36 -2.48
N TYR A 409 -22.10 -0.11 -2.19
CA TYR A 409 -21.28 0.40 -1.10
C TYR A 409 -20.50 1.63 -1.55
N GLU A 410 -20.33 2.58 -0.63
CA GLU A 410 -19.42 3.70 -0.79
C GLU A 410 -18.00 3.22 -1.14
N PRO A 411 -17.20 3.95 -1.93
CA PRO A 411 -15.89 3.47 -2.40
C PRO A 411 -14.97 2.95 -1.29
N HIS A 412 -14.88 3.65 -0.16
CA HIS A 412 -14.06 3.24 0.99
C HIS A 412 -14.60 1.98 1.71
N ARG A 413 -15.82 1.54 1.41
CA ARG A 413 -16.53 0.40 2.02
C ARG A 413 -16.63 -0.80 1.07
N ARG A 414 -16.07 -0.69 -0.14
CA ARG A 414 -15.90 -1.81 -1.07
C ARG A 414 -14.67 -2.57 -0.62
N LEU A 415 -14.88 -3.66 0.10
CA LEU A 415 -13.80 -4.43 0.71
C LEU A 415 -13.42 -5.64 -0.15
N VAL A 416 -14.23 -5.98 -1.16
CA VAL A 416 -14.01 -7.14 -2.02
C VAL A 416 -13.65 -6.74 -3.44
N GLU A 417 -12.61 -7.37 -3.99
CA GLU A 417 -12.12 -7.15 -5.34
C GLU A 417 -11.90 -8.48 -6.07
N PRO A 418 -12.17 -8.57 -7.39
CA PRO A 418 -11.91 -9.77 -8.17
C PRO A 418 -10.42 -9.88 -8.55
N VAL A 419 -9.94 -11.13 -8.67
CA VAL A 419 -8.55 -11.46 -9.05
C VAL A 419 -8.53 -12.47 -10.19
N ILE A 420 -7.67 -12.24 -11.18
CA ILE A 420 -7.37 -13.22 -12.23
C ILE A 420 -6.55 -14.35 -11.62
N THR A 421 -7.07 -15.58 -11.72
CA THR A 421 -6.53 -16.74 -10.99
C THR A 421 -6.34 -17.93 -11.91
N PRO A 422 -5.34 -17.93 -12.82
CA PRO A 422 -4.86 -19.19 -13.36
C PRO A 422 -4.42 -20.07 -12.18
N ARG A 423 -4.90 -21.31 -12.10
CA ARG A 423 -4.59 -22.14 -10.91
C ARG A 423 -3.07 -22.32 -10.77
N PHE A 424 -2.44 -22.80 -11.83
CA PHE A 424 -1.00 -22.98 -12.03
C PHE A 424 -0.76 -23.43 -13.48
N VAL A 425 0.47 -23.29 -13.99
CA VAL A 425 0.79 -23.51 -15.42
C VAL A 425 0.29 -24.85 -15.98
N PRO A 426 0.48 -26.01 -15.31
CA PRO A 426 0.03 -27.31 -15.82
C PRO A 426 -1.47 -27.44 -16.14
N THR A 427 -2.31 -26.56 -15.59
CA THR A 427 -3.78 -26.61 -15.78
C THR A 427 -4.33 -25.57 -16.75
N CYS A 428 -3.45 -24.79 -17.36
CA CYS A 428 -3.83 -23.74 -18.29
C CYS A 428 -3.11 -23.91 -19.63
N SER A 429 -3.87 -23.88 -20.72
CA SER A 429 -3.30 -23.72 -22.06
C SER A 429 -2.60 -22.36 -22.20
N ASP A 430 -1.68 -22.27 -23.15
CA ASP A 430 -1.01 -21.01 -23.49
C ASP A 430 -2.02 -19.96 -23.96
N GLU A 431 -3.06 -20.38 -24.70
CA GLU A 431 -4.17 -19.51 -25.10
C GLU A 431 -4.93 -18.93 -23.90
N LEU A 432 -5.18 -19.74 -22.87
CA LEU A 432 -5.82 -19.29 -21.64
C LEU A 432 -4.93 -18.31 -20.88
N LEU A 433 -3.66 -18.63 -20.66
CA LEU A 433 -2.71 -17.76 -19.94
C LEU A 433 -2.55 -16.41 -20.63
N GLN A 434 -2.38 -16.40 -21.96
CA GLN A 434 -2.32 -15.18 -22.75
C GLN A 434 -3.58 -14.33 -22.60
N GLY A 435 -4.76 -14.96 -22.68
CA GLY A 435 -6.04 -14.28 -22.53
C GLY A 435 -6.23 -13.69 -21.13
N LEU A 436 -5.82 -14.42 -20.08
CA LEU A 436 -5.93 -13.97 -18.69
C LEU A 436 -5.00 -12.79 -18.42
N GLY A 437 -3.76 -12.82 -18.92
CA GLY A 437 -2.82 -11.70 -18.82
C GLY A 437 -3.36 -10.44 -19.50
N LYS A 438 -3.95 -10.59 -20.69
CA LYS A 438 -4.63 -9.48 -21.38
C LYS A 438 -5.82 -8.96 -20.58
N LEU A 439 -6.68 -9.85 -20.08
CA LEU A 439 -7.88 -9.49 -19.31
C LEU A 439 -7.50 -8.76 -18.02
N ALA A 440 -6.45 -9.21 -17.33
CA ALA A 440 -5.92 -8.56 -16.12
C ALA A 440 -5.53 -7.10 -16.39
N ARG A 441 -4.77 -6.86 -17.48
CA ARG A 441 -4.38 -5.50 -17.90
C ARG A 441 -5.58 -4.65 -18.28
N ASP A 442 -6.45 -5.15 -19.15
CA ASP A 442 -7.59 -4.41 -19.67
C ASP A 442 -8.57 -4.00 -18.56
N LYS A 443 -8.80 -4.88 -17.58
CA LYS A 443 -9.71 -4.64 -16.45
C LYS A 443 -9.01 -4.04 -15.24
N GLY A 444 -7.67 -3.95 -15.22
CA GLY A 444 -6.88 -3.40 -14.13
C GLY A 444 -6.89 -4.20 -12.83
N VAL A 445 -7.18 -5.52 -12.91
CA VAL A 445 -7.32 -6.42 -11.76
C VAL A 445 -6.00 -7.11 -11.41
N ARG A 446 -5.87 -7.58 -10.17
CA ARG A 446 -4.68 -8.32 -9.70
C ARG A 446 -4.65 -9.73 -10.26
N ILE A 447 -3.48 -10.36 -10.14
CA ILE A 447 -3.21 -11.73 -10.58
C ILE A 447 -2.71 -12.55 -9.39
N GLN A 448 -3.15 -13.80 -9.28
CA GLN A 448 -2.58 -14.76 -8.35
C GLN A 448 -2.40 -16.13 -9.03
N SER A 449 -1.35 -16.86 -8.67
CA SER A 449 -1.14 -18.26 -9.09
C SER A 449 -0.21 -19.00 -8.12
N HIS A 450 0.05 -20.28 -8.40
CA HIS A 450 1.17 -20.99 -7.81
C HIS A 450 2.36 -20.91 -8.77
N LEU A 451 3.56 -20.86 -8.20
CA LEU A 451 4.80 -20.84 -8.96
C LEU A 451 5.83 -21.75 -8.29
N ALA A 452 6.25 -22.79 -9.00
CA ALA A 452 7.40 -23.62 -8.64
C ALA A 452 7.37 -24.10 -7.16
N GLU A 453 6.27 -24.73 -6.73
CA GLU A 453 6.03 -25.22 -5.36
C GLU A 453 6.72 -26.56 -5.11
N ALA A 454 6.61 -27.50 -6.06
CA ALA A 454 7.06 -28.88 -5.89
C ALA A 454 7.99 -29.31 -7.02
N HIS A 455 8.90 -30.25 -6.72
CA HIS A 455 9.82 -30.74 -7.74
C HIS A 455 9.08 -31.37 -8.93
N GLU A 456 8.03 -32.15 -8.65
CA GLU A 456 7.20 -32.79 -9.68
C GLU A 456 6.51 -31.77 -10.60
N GLU A 457 6.01 -30.66 -10.05
CA GLU A 457 5.41 -29.56 -10.82
C GLU A 457 6.44 -28.92 -11.75
N VAL A 458 7.61 -28.54 -11.22
CA VAL A 458 8.69 -27.93 -12.01
C VAL A 458 9.12 -28.86 -13.14
N GLN A 459 9.26 -30.16 -12.87
CA GLN A 459 9.61 -31.14 -13.91
C GLN A 459 8.48 -31.31 -14.94
N TRP A 460 7.21 -31.27 -14.51
CA TRP A 460 6.08 -31.35 -15.42
C TRP A 460 6.11 -30.19 -16.42
N VAL A 461 6.26 -28.95 -15.93
CA VAL A 461 6.29 -27.75 -16.78
C VAL A 461 7.48 -27.79 -17.74
N LEU A 462 8.68 -28.13 -17.25
CA LEU A 462 9.86 -28.31 -18.10
C LEU A 462 9.65 -29.38 -19.20
N SER A 463 8.99 -30.48 -18.86
CA SER A 463 8.76 -31.57 -19.81
C SER A 463 7.75 -31.22 -20.90
N GLU A 464 6.71 -30.46 -20.57
CA GLU A 464 5.64 -30.10 -21.52
C GLU A 464 5.91 -28.81 -22.28
N ARG A 465 6.48 -27.79 -21.62
CA ARG A 465 6.66 -26.44 -22.17
C ARG A 465 8.11 -26.15 -22.54
N HIS A 466 9.06 -26.98 -22.12
CA HIS A 466 10.50 -26.78 -22.34
C HIS A 466 11.01 -25.42 -21.82
N LYS A 467 10.39 -24.93 -20.74
CA LYS A 467 10.65 -23.64 -20.10
C LYS A 467 10.51 -23.79 -18.59
N ASP A 468 11.14 -22.89 -17.85
CA ASP A 468 10.88 -22.75 -16.42
C ASP A 468 9.50 -22.09 -16.21
N ASP A 469 8.89 -22.41 -15.07
CA ASP A 469 7.53 -21.99 -14.73
C ASP A 469 7.38 -20.46 -14.73
N ILE A 470 8.40 -19.77 -14.22
CA ILE A 470 8.49 -18.30 -14.21
C ILE A 470 8.54 -17.71 -15.64
N ASP A 471 9.19 -18.39 -16.60
CA ASP A 471 9.25 -17.92 -17.99
C ASP A 471 7.88 -18.00 -18.65
N VAL A 472 7.07 -19.00 -18.30
CA VAL A 472 5.72 -19.13 -18.85
C VAL A 472 4.87 -17.94 -18.41
N PHE A 473 4.87 -17.60 -17.12
CA PHE A 473 4.14 -16.42 -16.63
C PHE A 473 4.66 -15.10 -17.22
N ASP A 474 5.98 -14.93 -17.30
CA ASP A 474 6.62 -13.74 -17.88
C ASP A 474 6.20 -13.52 -19.35
N ASN A 475 6.20 -14.60 -20.15
CA ASN A 475 5.80 -14.55 -21.57
C ASN A 475 4.34 -14.10 -21.80
N PHE A 476 3.48 -14.21 -20.81
CA PHE A 476 2.06 -13.85 -20.90
C PHE A 476 1.68 -12.62 -20.07
N ASP A 477 2.67 -11.82 -19.65
CA ASP A 477 2.50 -10.63 -18.81
C ASP A 477 1.77 -10.93 -17.49
N LEU A 478 2.02 -12.11 -16.92
CA LEU A 478 1.43 -12.54 -15.65
C LEU A 478 2.37 -12.29 -14.46
N LEU A 479 3.57 -11.75 -14.68
CA LEU A 479 4.47 -11.23 -13.65
C LEU A 479 4.48 -9.70 -13.68
N THR A 480 3.73 -9.09 -12.76
CA THR A 480 3.56 -7.63 -12.65
C THR A 480 3.64 -7.20 -11.19
N GLU A 481 3.59 -5.89 -10.95
CA GLU A 481 3.46 -5.29 -9.62
C GLU A 481 2.11 -5.62 -8.93
N LYS A 482 1.17 -6.20 -9.68
CA LYS A 482 -0.14 -6.65 -9.21
C LYS A 482 -0.26 -8.18 -9.12
N THR A 483 0.86 -8.89 -9.25
CA THR A 483 0.92 -10.35 -9.19
C THR A 483 1.37 -10.84 -7.82
N VAL A 484 0.68 -11.83 -7.26
CA VAL A 484 1.13 -12.60 -6.10
C VAL A 484 1.32 -14.07 -6.52
N GLN A 485 2.51 -14.62 -6.31
CA GLN A 485 2.83 -16.03 -6.58
C GLN A 485 3.00 -16.80 -5.29
N ALA A 486 2.29 -17.92 -5.14
CA ALA A 486 2.40 -18.77 -3.96
C ALA A 486 3.64 -19.66 -4.01
N HIS A 487 4.21 -19.94 -2.83
CA HIS A 487 5.30 -20.89 -2.56
C HIS A 487 6.68 -20.48 -3.08
N CYS A 488 6.90 -20.46 -4.39
CA CYS A 488 8.17 -20.08 -5.02
C CYS A 488 9.40 -20.82 -4.48
N THR A 489 9.23 -22.04 -3.96
CA THR A 489 10.29 -22.76 -3.22
C THR A 489 11.41 -23.23 -4.14
N PHE A 490 11.09 -23.46 -5.41
CA PHE A 490 12.04 -23.89 -6.43
C PHE A 490 12.77 -22.78 -7.18
N LEU A 491 12.45 -21.50 -6.92
CA LEU A 491 13.18 -20.37 -7.51
C LEU A 491 14.61 -20.30 -7.00
N ASP A 492 15.54 -20.03 -7.92
CA ASP A 492 16.92 -19.70 -7.61
C ASP A 492 17.13 -18.17 -7.49
N THR A 493 18.36 -17.74 -7.26
CA THR A 493 18.69 -16.32 -7.09
C THR A 493 18.40 -15.48 -8.34
N ASP A 494 18.55 -16.02 -9.54
CA ASP A 494 18.26 -15.29 -10.79
C ASP A 494 16.75 -15.11 -10.94
N MET A 495 15.98 -16.17 -10.74
CA MET A 495 14.52 -16.13 -10.77
C MET A 495 13.94 -15.21 -9.68
N LEU A 496 14.50 -15.21 -8.47
CA LEU A 496 14.12 -14.25 -7.42
C LEU A 496 14.45 -12.80 -7.82
N SER A 497 15.57 -12.57 -8.50
CA SER A 497 15.92 -11.24 -9.00
C SER A 497 14.93 -10.75 -10.06
N ARG A 498 14.39 -11.67 -10.88
CA ARG A 498 13.31 -11.37 -11.83
C ARG A 498 12.00 -11.03 -11.12
N MET A 499 11.63 -11.78 -10.07
CA MET A 499 10.47 -11.45 -9.22
C MET A 499 10.60 -10.05 -8.61
N ALA A 500 11.78 -9.68 -8.14
CA ALA A 500 12.06 -8.33 -7.64
C ALA A 500 11.93 -7.28 -8.77
N GLY A 501 12.50 -7.56 -9.94
CA GLY A 501 12.45 -6.67 -11.11
C GLY A 501 11.05 -6.42 -11.67
N SER A 502 10.16 -7.41 -11.60
CA SER A 502 8.74 -7.26 -11.98
C SER A 502 7.87 -6.72 -10.84
N CYS A 503 8.44 -6.51 -9.64
CA CYS A 503 7.71 -6.20 -8.41
C CYS A 503 6.62 -7.22 -8.06
N SER A 504 6.72 -8.45 -8.55
CA SER A 504 5.76 -9.51 -8.23
C SER A 504 6.01 -10.02 -6.82
N ALA A 505 4.93 -10.15 -6.06
CA ALA A 505 5.00 -10.57 -4.68
C ALA A 505 5.01 -12.10 -4.52
N VAL A 506 5.55 -12.57 -3.40
CA VAL A 506 5.50 -13.97 -2.99
C VAL A 506 4.62 -14.16 -1.76
N ALA A 507 3.69 -15.10 -1.83
CA ALA A 507 2.99 -15.64 -0.66
C ALA A 507 3.81 -16.80 -0.09
N HIS A 508 4.52 -16.56 1.01
CA HIS A 508 5.29 -17.59 1.69
C HIS A 508 4.35 -18.46 2.56
N CYS A 509 4.19 -19.74 2.19
CA CYS A 509 3.29 -20.70 2.84
C CYS A 509 4.07 -21.78 3.59
N PRO A 510 4.78 -21.46 4.69
CA PRO A 510 5.77 -22.35 5.31
C PRO A 510 5.19 -23.66 5.84
N LEU A 511 3.95 -23.65 6.36
CA LEU A 511 3.32 -24.86 6.88
C LEU A 511 3.02 -25.83 5.74
N SER A 512 2.37 -25.37 4.67
CA SER A 512 2.08 -26.18 3.49
C SER A 512 3.35 -26.70 2.84
N ASN A 513 4.36 -25.84 2.66
CA ASN A 513 5.65 -26.25 2.12
C ASN A 513 6.30 -27.36 2.96
N SER A 514 6.09 -27.40 4.27
CA SER A 514 6.64 -28.48 5.12
C SER A 514 5.99 -29.84 4.86
N TYR A 515 4.76 -29.87 4.32
CA TYR A 515 4.06 -31.11 3.95
C TYR A 515 4.28 -31.48 2.49
N PHE A 516 4.25 -30.51 1.59
CA PHE A 516 4.14 -30.76 0.15
C PHE A 516 5.33 -30.30 -0.68
N SER A 517 6.20 -29.45 -0.13
CA SER A 517 7.41 -29.01 -0.84
C SER A 517 8.65 -29.75 -0.32
N GLU A 518 9.47 -30.29 -1.22
CA GLU A 518 10.71 -30.98 -0.83
C GLU A 518 11.78 -30.03 -0.28
N LYS A 519 11.59 -28.71 -0.45
CA LYS A 519 12.45 -27.68 0.14
C LYS A 519 11.67 -26.44 0.57
N PRO A 520 12.16 -25.73 1.59
CA PRO A 520 11.55 -24.48 2.01
C PRO A 520 11.87 -23.31 1.07
N PHE A 521 10.96 -22.33 1.03
CA PHE A 521 11.18 -21.06 0.34
C PHE A 521 12.44 -20.34 0.84
N PRO A 522 13.32 -19.84 -0.07
CA PRO A 522 14.50 -19.05 0.28
C PRO A 522 14.16 -17.62 0.75
N LEU A 523 13.45 -17.51 1.87
CA LEU A 523 12.89 -16.24 2.37
C LEU A 523 13.93 -15.13 2.56
N ARG A 524 15.04 -15.40 3.26
CA ARG A 524 16.06 -14.37 3.50
C ARG A 524 16.64 -13.85 2.19
N GLU A 525 16.94 -14.77 1.27
CA GLU A 525 17.49 -14.41 -0.03
C GLU A 525 16.52 -13.56 -0.86
N ALA A 526 15.22 -13.89 -0.83
CA ALA A 526 14.19 -13.09 -1.49
C ALA A 526 14.07 -11.68 -0.89
N LEU A 527 14.07 -11.57 0.45
CA LEU A 527 14.02 -10.28 1.16
C LEU A 527 15.26 -9.42 0.87
N ASP A 528 16.45 -10.02 0.87
CA ASP A 528 17.70 -9.31 0.59
C ASP A 528 17.75 -8.77 -0.86
N LEU A 529 17.03 -9.41 -1.79
CA LEU A 529 16.85 -8.96 -3.19
C LEU A 529 15.72 -7.93 -3.36
N GLY A 530 14.96 -7.62 -2.31
CA GLY A 530 13.84 -6.67 -2.38
C GLY A 530 12.55 -7.24 -2.98
N VAL A 531 12.40 -8.57 -3.06
CA VAL A 531 11.13 -9.20 -3.45
C VAL A 531 10.06 -8.84 -2.41
N PRO A 532 8.87 -8.34 -2.81
CA PRO A 532 7.76 -8.19 -1.87
C PRO A 532 7.31 -9.55 -1.36
N VAL A 533 7.32 -9.75 -0.04
CA VAL A 533 6.91 -11.04 0.56
C VAL A 533 5.88 -10.79 1.67
N GLY A 534 4.85 -11.62 1.69
CA GLY A 534 3.94 -11.78 2.82
C GLY A 534 3.73 -13.26 3.16
N LEU A 535 2.87 -13.54 4.13
CA LEU A 535 2.59 -14.91 4.58
C LEU A 535 1.28 -15.43 4.01
N GLY A 536 1.25 -16.71 3.67
CA GLY A 536 0.05 -17.46 3.32
C GLY A 536 -0.25 -18.56 4.33
N THR A 537 -1.52 -18.86 4.55
CA THR A 537 -1.93 -20.06 5.31
C THR A 537 -1.96 -21.30 4.44
N ASP A 538 -2.33 -21.11 3.17
CA ASP A 538 -2.56 -22.14 2.18
C ASP A 538 -3.50 -23.24 2.68
N ILE A 539 -4.64 -22.87 3.25
CA ILE A 539 -5.66 -23.88 3.56
C ILE A 539 -6.04 -24.59 2.25
N ALA A 540 -6.08 -25.92 2.16
CA ALA A 540 -5.89 -26.88 3.25
C ALA A 540 -4.50 -27.55 3.29
N GLY A 541 -3.59 -27.18 2.38
CA GLY A 541 -2.22 -27.69 2.37
C GLY A 541 -1.48 -27.38 3.69
N GLY A 542 -1.63 -26.15 4.17
CA GLY A 542 -1.47 -25.80 5.58
C GLY A 542 -2.77 -26.06 6.33
N TYR A 543 -2.70 -26.73 7.48
CA TYR A 543 -3.91 -27.00 8.28
C TYR A 543 -4.34 -25.85 9.20
N SER A 544 -3.54 -24.79 9.35
CA SER A 544 -3.80 -23.70 10.29
C SER A 544 -4.30 -22.45 9.57
N ILE A 545 -5.46 -21.94 9.98
CA ILE A 545 -6.04 -20.71 9.42
C ILE A 545 -5.46 -19.42 10.03
N ASP A 546 -4.80 -19.54 11.18
CA ASP A 546 -4.23 -18.38 11.87
C ASP A 546 -2.83 -18.05 11.32
N ILE A 547 -2.64 -16.83 10.83
CA ILE A 547 -1.35 -16.29 10.37
C ILE A 547 -0.29 -16.28 11.49
N MET A 548 -0.68 -16.29 12.77
CA MET A 548 0.27 -16.52 13.87
C MET A 548 1.02 -17.85 13.72
N ASN A 549 0.38 -18.88 13.18
CA ASN A 549 1.08 -20.13 12.85
C ASN A 549 2.08 -19.91 11.71
N SER A 550 1.67 -19.29 10.61
CA SER A 550 2.56 -18.99 9.47
C SER A 550 3.77 -18.17 9.89
N MET A 551 3.63 -17.20 10.80
CA MET A 551 4.75 -16.45 11.38
C MET A 551 5.75 -17.38 12.09
N ARG A 552 5.25 -18.24 12.98
CA ARG A 552 6.08 -19.17 13.75
C ARG A 552 6.79 -20.18 12.85
N GLN A 553 6.09 -20.69 11.83
CA GLN A 553 6.67 -21.62 10.88
C GLN A 553 7.72 -20.95 9.98
N ALA A 554 7.49 -19.71 9.53
CA ALA A 554 8.49 -18.96 8.76
C ALA A 554 9.80 -18.79 9.55
N VAL A 555 9.71 -18.43 10.84
CA VAL A 555 10.89 -18.35 11.72
C VAL A 555 11.53 -19.72 11.88
N ALA A 556 10.77 -20.76 12.25
CA ALA A 556 11.30 -22.11 12.45
C ALA A 556 12.03 -22.65 11.21
N VAL A 557 11.41 -22.54 10.04
CA VAL A 557 11.97 -22.95 8.75
C VAL A 557 13.24 -22.16 8.44
N SER A 558 13.25 -20.83 8.61
CA SER A 558 14.46 -20.03 8.38
C SER A 558 15.63 -20.46 9.28
N ARG A 559 15.35 -20.84 10.54
CA ARG A 559 16.37 -21.29 11.50
C ARG A 559 16.93 -22.67 11.15
N ILE A 560 16.08 -23.58 10.65
CA ILE A 560 16.54 -24.90 10.14
C ILE A 560 17.43 -24.72 8.91
N ARG A 561 17.03 -23.85 7.98
CA ARG A 561 17.85 -23.50 6.80
C ARG A 561 19.19 -22.89 7.22
N ASP A 562 19.16 -21.94 8.14
CA ASP A 562 20.36 -21.28 8.68
C ASP A 562 21.33 -22.28 9.33
N GLY A 563 20.81 -23.21 10.14
CA GLY A 563 21.61 -24.30 10.71
C GLY A 563 22.26 -25.18 9.63
N THR A 564 21.51 -25.54 8.59
CA THR A 564 22.02 -26.33 7.45
C THR A 564 23.11 -25.57 6.68
N ARG A 565 22.93 -24.27 6.45
CA ARG A 565 23.92 -23.42 5.79
C ARG A 565 25.21 -23.29 6.62
N LYS A 566 25.10 -23.13 7.94
CA LYS A 566 26.26 -23.09 8.84
C LYS A 566 27.05 -24.39 8.82
N LEU A 567 26.36 -25.55 8.80
CA LEU A 567 27.01 -26.86 8.70
C LEU A 567 27.73 -27.08 7.35
N SER A 568 27.26 -26.41 6.29
CA SER A 568 27.89 -26.44 4.96
C SER A 568 28.94 -25.33 4.75
N GLY A 569 29.29 -24.58 5.80
CA GLY A 569 30.34 -23.54 5.77
C GLY A 569 29.90 -22.18 5.24
N GLY A 570 28.59 -21.92 5.11
CA GLY A 570 28.08 -20.61 4.72
C GLY A 570 28.11 -19.60 5.87
N GLU A 571 28.62 -18.40 5.61
CA GLU A 571 28.79 -17.35 6.62
C GLU A 571 27.56 -16.43 6.78
N GLN A 572 26.83 -16.15 5.71
CA GLN A 572 25.63 -15.31 5.74
C GLN A 572 24.46 -16.04 6.40
N SER A 573 23.90 -15.41 7.44
CA SER A 573 22.74 -15.92 8.18
C SER A 573 21.49 -15.91 7.32
N LEU A 574 20.74 -17.03 7.31
CA LEU A 574 19.44 -17.15 6.64
C LEU A 574 18.25 -16.91 7.59
N ALA A 575 18.55 -16.71 8.87
CA ALA A 575 17.53 -16.57 9.87
C ALA A 575 16.73 -15.27 9.74
N ILE A 576 15.43 -15.35 10.02
CA ILE A 576 14.58 -14.21 10.37
C ILE A 576 14.22 -14.27 11.86
N ASP A 577 13.75 -13.17 12.42
CA ASP A 577 13.21 -13.12 13.79
C ASP A 577 11.69 -12.90 13.82
N TRP A 578 11.11 -12.84 15.02
CA TRP A 578 9.67 -12.67 15.19
C TRP A 578 9.15 -11.30 14.75
N LYS A 579 10.00 -10.26 14.72
CA LYS A 579 9.63 -8.92 14.23
C LYS A 579 9.58 -8.92 12.71
N ASP A 580 10.57 -9.56 12.06
CA ASP A 580 10.53 -9.81 10.61
C ASP A 580 9.24 -10.54 10.24
N ALA A 581 8.90 -11.64 10.94
CA ALA A 581 7.68 -12.39 10.68
C ALA A 581 6.40 -11.56 10.93
N LEU A 582 6.39 -10.70 11.97
CA LEU A 582 5.25 -9.81 12.25
C LEU A 582 5.10 -8.72 11.18
N TYR A 583 6.20 -8.20 10.63
CA TYR A 583 6.17 -7.32 9.46
C TYR A 583 5.54 -8.03 8.25
N LEU A 584 5.99 -9.24 7.91
CA LEU A 584 5.45 -10.03 6.80
C LEU A 584 3.95 -10.35 6.98
N ALA A 585 3.52 -10.56 8.21
CA ALA A 585 2.11 -10.80 8.56
C ALA A 585 1.23 -9.53 8.51
N THR A 586 1.82 -8.34 8.56
CA THR A 586 1.08 -7.07 8.64
C THR A 586 1.44 -6.14 7.47
N ARG A 587 2.34 -5.17 7.67
CA ARG A 587 2.69 -4.16 6.66
C ARG A 587 3.30 -4.76 5.40
N GLY A 588 4.19 -5.75 5.53
CA GLY A 588 4.79 -6.45 4.40
C GLY A 588 3.74 -7.15 3.55
N GLY A 589 2.84 -7.91 4.19
CA GLY A 589 1.71 -8.55 3.53
C GLY A 589 0.74 -7.57 2.88
N ALA A 590 0.37 -6.48 3.56
CA ALA A 590 -0.48 -5.43 3.00
C ALA A 590 0.16 -4.79 1.76
N THR A 591 1.47 -4.49 1.83
CA THR A 591 2.23 -3.92 0.70
C THR A 591 2.29 -4.89 -0.48
N ALA A 592 2.54 -6.18 -0.22
CA ALA A 592 2.53 -7.23 -1.23
C ALA A 592 1.15 -7.43 -1.90
N LEU A 593 0.06 -7.14 -1.20
CA LEU A 593 -1.29 -7.09 -1.77
C LEU A 593 -1.63 -5.75 -2.45
N GLY A 594 -0.72 -4.76 -2.43
CA GLY A 594 -0.96 -3.42 -2.94
C GLY A 594 -2.02 -2.66 -2.13
N LEU A 595 -2.03 -2.83 -0.81
CA LEU A 595 -2.93 -2.17 0.15
C LEU A 595 -2.16 -1.13 0.97
N SER A 596 -2.84 -0.04 1.33
CA SER A 596 -2.25 1.06 2.11
C SER A 596 -2.33 0.87 3.63
N CYS A 597 -2.94 -0.21 4.12
CA CYS A 597 -3.07 -0.52 5.55
C CYS A 597 -1.82 -1.23 6.13
N GLY A 598 -1.97 -1.89 7.28
CA GLY A 598 -0.87 -2.58 7.97
C GLY A 598 0.03 -1.68 8.83
N VAL A 599 -0.32 -0.40 8.99
CA VAL A 599 0.49 0.60 9.71
C VAL A 599 -0.41 1.65 10.39
N PHE A 600 -0.01 2.14 11.56
CA PHE A 600 -0.63 3.30 12.21
C PHE A 600 0.02 4.60 11.71
N GLN A 601 -0.43 5.07 10.55
CA GLN A 601 0.05 6.32 9.94
C GLN A 601 -1.15 7.12 9.41
N VAL A 602 -1.07 8.45 9.48
CA VAL A 602 -2.10 9.33 8.91
C VAL A 602 -2.31 9.01 7.43
N GLY A 603 -3.58 8.89 7.02
CA GLY A 603 -3.99 8.50 5.67
C GLY A 603 -4.15 6.99 5.46
N ALA A 604 -3.62 6.15 6.35
CA ALA A 604 -3.83 4.70 6.25
C ALA A 604 -5.26 4.31 6.72
N PRO A 605 -5.89 3.29 6.11
CA PRO A 605 -7.11 2.70 6.65
C PRO A 605 -6.89 2.14 8.06
N PHE A 606 -7.84 2.34 8.97
CA PHE A 606 -7.79 1.76 10.31
C PHE A 606 -8.24 0.29 10.27
N ASP A 607 -7.29 -0.57 9.93
CA ASP A 607 -7.40 -2.02 10.00
C ASP A 607 -6.57 -2.51 11.20
N ALA A 608 -7.24 -2.74 12.33
CA ALA A 608 -6.57 -3.01 13.60
C ALA A 608 -7.23 -4.15 14.38
N GLN A 609 -6.48 -4.75 15.30
CA GLN A 609 -6.94 -5.71 16.28
C GLN A 609 -6.45 -5.26 17.67
N CYS A 610 -7.30 -5.40 18.68
CA CYS A 610 -6.91 -5.19 20.06
C CYS A 610 -6.50 -6.52 20.67
N ILE A 611 -5.23 -6.62 21.06
CA ILE A 611 -4.68 -7.77 21.74
C ILE A 611 -4.66 -7.48 23.25
N GLU A 612 -5.22 -8.37 24.05
CA GLU A 612 -5.21 -8.35 25.51
C GLU A 612 -4.36 -9.51 26.04
N LEU A 613 -3.33 -9.16 26.80
CA LEU A 613 -2.32 -10.08 27.32
C LEU A 613 -2.63 -10.48 28.77
N TYR A 614 -3.15 -9.55 29.56
CA TYR A 614 -3.54 -9.78 30.95
C TYR A 614 -4.64 -8.81 31.38
N LYS A 615 -5.55 -9.27 32.26
CA LYS A 615 -6.62 -8.44 32.83
C LYS A 615 -6.25 -7.88 34.19
N GLU A 616 -5.55 -8.69 34.98
CA GLU A 616 -4.91 -8.33 36.24
C GLU A 616 -3.40 -8.52 36.04
N SER A 617 -2.57 -7.68 36.66
CA SER A 617 -1.11 -7.63 36.38
C SER A 617 -0.35 -8.97 36.47
N ASN A 618 -0.90 -10.00 37.12
CA ASN A 618 -0.30 -11.33 37.28
C ASN A 618 -1.14 -12.47 36.69
N LYS A 619 -2.22 -12.18 35.95
CA LYS A 619 -3.10 -13.20 35.36
C LYS A 619 -3.28 -12.93 33.86
N GLY A 620 -2.56 -13.70 33.05
CA GLY A 620 -2.63 -13.56 31.60
C GLY A 620 -3.89 -14.13 30.99
N VAL A 621 -4.10 -13.77 29.72
CA VAL A 621 -5.21 -14.21 28.88
C VAL A 621 -4.72 -15.37 28.00
N GLY A 622 -5.57 -16.39 27.83
CA GLY A 622 -5.22 -17.57 27.03
C GLY A 622 -4.14 -18.41 27.68
N ALA A 623 -3.07 -18.72 26.94
CA ALA A 623 -1.93 -19.50 27.43
C ALA A 623 -0.81 -18.65 28.06
N LEU A 624 -1.03 -17.35 28.26
CA LEU A 624 -0.03 -16.46 28.86
C LEU A 624 -0.05 -16.56 30.39
N ASP A 625 1.07 -16.96 30.98
CA ASP A 625 1.29 -16.94 32.44
C ASP A 625 2.28 -15.85 32.85
N PHE A 626 2.01 -15.12 33.93
CA PHE A 626 2.92 -14.11 34.48
C PHE A 626 3.21 -14.39 35.96
N PHE A 627 4.48 -14.56 36.30
CA PHE A 627 4.91 -14.89 37.66
C PHE A 627 5.26 -13.65 38.50
N GLU A 628 5.42 -12.51 37.84
CA GLU A 628 5.62 -11.20 38.46
C GLU A 628 4.54 -10.23 37.95
N PRO A 629 4.13 -9.22 38.73
CA PRO A 629 3.21 -8.20 38.24
C PRO A 629 3.78 -7.48 37.03
N GLN A 630 3.03 -7.45 35.93
CA GLN A 630 3.37 -6.75 34.70
C GLN A 630 2.94 -5.28 34.76
N SER A 631 3.78 -4.40 34.21
CA SER A 631 3.50 -2.97 34.03
C SER A 631 3.72 -2.55 32.58
N GLY A 632 2.63 -2.50 31.81
CA GLY A 632 2.65 -2.09 30.41
C GLY A 632 3.10 -3.20 29.45
N ILE A 633 3.38 -2.80 28.21
CA ILE A 633 3.66 -3.69 27.09
C ILE A 633 5.14 -3.59 26.72
N THR A 634 5.94 -4.55 27.20
CA THR A 634 7.38 -4.62 26.87
C THR A 634 7.64 -5.52 25.68
N LEU A 635 8.81 -5.38 25.04
CA LEU A 635 9.24 -6.26 23.95
C LEU A 635 9.24 -7.74 24.36
N GLY A 636 9.67 -8.07 25.58
CA GLY A 636 9.70 -9.46 26.05
C GLY A 636 8.29 -10.05 26.21
N ILE A 637 7.31 -9.25 26.63
CA ILE A 637 5.92 -9.70 26.73
C ILE A 637 5.28 -9.84 25.34
N LEU A 638 5.61 -8.93 24.40
CA LEU A 638 5.18 -9.03 23.01
C LEU A 638 5.72 -10.29 22.33
N GLU A 639 7.02 -10.58 22.50
CA GLU A 639 7.63 -11.81 22.00
C GLU A 639 6.98 -13.05 22.63
N LYS A 640 6.67 -13.01 23.93
CA LYS A 640 5.94 -14.07 24.61
C LYS A 640 4.56 -14.30 23.97
N TRP A 641 3.78 -13.24 23.76
CA TRP A 641 2.52 -13.33 23.03
C TRP A 641 2.70 -13.88 21.61
N TRP A 642 3.71 -13.40 20.88
CA TRP A 642 3.99 -13.93 19.56
C TRP A 642 4.27 -15.44 19.60
N CYS A 643 5.00 -15.93 20.61
CA CYS A 643 5.33 -17.34 20.78
C CYS A 643 4.13 -18.23 21.19
N ILE A 644 3.33 -17.80 22.18
CA ILE A 644 2.34 -18.67 22.84
C ILE A 644 0.92 -18.12 22.86
N GLY A 645 0.70 -16.91 22.36
CA GLY A 645 -0.64 -16.32 22.23
C GLY A 645 -1.48 -17.00 21.15
N ASP A 646 -2.79 -16.74 21.21
CA ASP A 646 -3.79 -17.32 20.32
C ASP A 646 -5.03 -16.40 20.21
N GLU A 647 -6.09 -16.89 19.58
CA GLU A 647 -7.32 -16.12 19.35
C GLU A 647 -7.96 -15.59 20.63
N ARG A 648 -7.73 -16.21 21.80
CA ARG A 648 -8.30 -15.76 23.08
C ARG A 648 -7.70 -14.43 23.54
N ASN A 649 -6.52 -14.08 23.03
CA ASN A 649 -5.91 -12.77 23.28
C ASN A 649 -6.57 -11.67 22.46
N ARG A 650 -7.35 -11.98 21.43
CA ARG A 650 -7.96 -10.98 20.56
C ARG A 650 -9.29 -10.54 21.13
N ARG A 651 -9.37 -9.27 21.52
CA ARG A 651 -10.58 -8.69 22.10
C ARG A 651 -11.52 -8.11 21.05
N ASP A 652 -10.95 -7.38 20.11
CA ASP A 652 -11.69 -6.59 19.12
C ASP A 652 -10.94 -6.57 17.80
N VAL A 653 -11.65 -6.42 16.68
CA VAL A 653 -11.09 -6.25 15.34
C VAL A 653 -11.83 -5.11 14.64
N TRP A 654 -11.10 -4.28 13.89
CA TRP A 654 -11.63 -3.21 13.06
C TRP A 654 -11.08 -3.33 11.65
N ILE A 655 -11.93 -3.11 10.65
CA ILE A 655 -11.55 -2.97 9.25
C ILE A 655 -12.22 -1.72 8.70
N GLN A 656 -11.42 -0.87 8.05
CA GLN A 656 -11.84 0.45 7.57
C GLN A 656 -12.57 1.23 8.68
N GLY A 657 -11.98 1.30 9.87
CA GLY A 657 -12.57 2.03 11.00
C GLY A 657 -13.77 1.36 11.67
N GLN A 658 -14.32 0.28 11.10
CA GLN A 658 -15.50 -0.37 11.64
C GLN A 658 -15.16 -1.60 12.44
N LYS A 659 -15.68 -1.64 13.66
CA LYS A 659 -15.56 -2.79 14.55
C LYS A 659 -16.34 -3.96 13.98
N LEU A 660 -15.68 -5.12 13.86
CA LEU A 660 -16.31 -6.35 13.44
C LEU A 660 -16.95 -7.02 14.67
N ASP A 661 -18.27 -7.09 14.69
CA ASP A 661 -19.02 -7.68 15.81
C ASP A 661 -18.92 -9.21 15.80
N VAL A 662 -18.62 -9.79 16.97
CA VAL A 662 -18.54 -11.25 17.16
C VAL A 662 -19.92 -11.92 17.05
N ASN A 663 -21.02 -11.18 17.29
CA ASN A 663 -22.37 -11.73 17.47
C ASN A 663 -23.37 -11.47 16.32
N ASN A 664 -23.06 -10.62 15.33
CA ASN A 664 -24.06 -10.12 14.36
C ASN A 664 -24.20 -10.94 13.06
N ALA A 665 -23.43 -12.02 12.87
CA ALA A 665 -23.47 -12.79 11.62
C ALA A 665 -24.72 -13.71 11.47
N LEU A 666 -25.46 -13.96 12.56
CA LEU A 666 -26.60 -14.90 12.55
C LEU A 666 -27.97 -14.26 12.29
N GLU A 667 -28.10 -12.93 12.29
CA GLU A 667 -29.41 -12.27 12.14
C GLU A 667 -29.70 -11.70 10.74
N ARG A 668 -28.80 -11.86 9.77
CA ARG A 668 -28.98 -11.37 8.39
C ARG A 668 -28.83 -12.43 7.29
N ALA A 669 -28.83 -13.71 7.64
CA ALA A 669 -28.64 -14.82 6.69
C ALA A 669 -29.93 -15.43 6.16
#